data_AF-A0A1F7J5P5-F1
#
_entry.id   AF-A0A1F7J5P5-F1
#
_cell.length_a   1.000
_cell.length_b   1.000
_cell.length_c   1.000
_cell.angle_alpha   90.00
_cell.angle_beta   90.00
_cell.angle_gamma   90.00
#
_symmetry.space_group_name_H-M   'P 1'
#
loop_
_entity.id
_entity.type
_entity.pdbx_description
1 polymer ?
#
loop_
_entity_poly.entity_id
_entity_poly.type
_entity_poly.pdbx_seq_one_letter_code
_entity_poly.pdbx_strand_id
1 'polypeptide(L)'
;MIETLQLYSSVALFYIAQYLDRYSLLLPLGAIGIWRWSVWVMKELVGSNYKPKKEQYDATVSLVVPVYNENPEVFKHALQTWKKNKPIEIIAVIDYTDRTCIKIFKEFQNEFENAVLIITKKPGKRPALVDGMGKAKGEVIALVDSDTIWDDKVIRYGLSPFHDPKVGGVATYQSVWKPKTLAQKIFDIQLDLRYMHDYPFLAVAGDALTCLSGRTAFYRKTAVLPELDGLLNETFRGVPVISGDDKCLTYLILKHGWKTIYQSNSHVYTPGMTSMGQYMKQRLRWTRNALRADSKAMADGWPRKHRGLFFFQVDKILQSFVIILSLMFFIVALILQQYLVASVIFIWWFLSRALKLYSHFMQKPKNLLILPAYVLYSFITGALKIYALLTLNTQGWITRWDKSRLHKSRFVGRAFASFVTVFIMIGLGAAVYFYKQYTYFIPYAKKEIFLSQVLPKYDNSIIAQNPVLGTSTGGMKNLFVKNYKVEKTESLSSIASKFGIDQRQLYAANTAKLPDTSTAPIGLTLSIPSKEMTLDPVKNSDYSTSPGALNLRVERDEKTNTIIIFGRGKLITFSELSKKVGDQYLKQIKPGVWRLSANLYLHNGPTLVLDKRELSWLQLESNEKNFVSIRTQNGDLRMQDVKITSWNSAKNDYDKNLLDGRSFIMVKDNSRMDIYNSELAYLGYPTNPSLAVSPYGVSWKLSGQKLKSVMLSGEVIGSKFHHNYFGAYTYGATGMLWKNNEFYANTRYGLDPHDDSNGFLITENYSHNNGTHGIILSKRCMYNVIENNISINNGLHGIMLHEKSDYNVVTNNKVGGNVSGIAIWRSSNNKVNSNTVTDNKHGVRANDKSSNNFFEKNTVSGSKSYGFYLYDRAENNVARANMVKNNQVGLYIKSDSNKIVDNRIIDNNIAIYFLESASKNIVSNNTIEDSSVYAVYTKIQSGLTNVLGANTFERNRRDTDGQKLN
;
A
#
# COMPACT_ATOMS: atom_id res chain seq x y z
N MET A 1 29.18 20.69 14.80
CA MET A 1 28.91 20.87 13.36
C MET A 1 28.91 19.56 12.59
N ILE A 2 29.95 18.72 12.69
CA ILE A 2 30.01 17.39 12.03
C ILE A 2 28.95 16.42 12.60
N GLU A 3 28.77 16.37 13.92
CA GLU A 3 27.73 15.55 14.56
C GLU A 3 26.30 16.02 14.20
N THR A 4 26.12 17.32 14.04
CA THR A 4 24.84 17.93 13.65
C THR A 4 24.50 17.56 12.20
N LEU A 5 25.48 17.62 11.29
CA LEU A 5 25.37 17.14 9.90
C LEU A 5 25.10 15.63 9.82
N GLN A 6 25.74 14.82 10.67
CA GLN A 6 25.48 13.38 10.77
C GLN A 6 24.05 13.10 11.28
N LEU A 7 23.56 13.84 12.28
CA LEU A 7 22.21 13.70 12.80
C LEU A 7 21.15 14.05 11.75
N TYR A 8 21.29 15.19 11.06
CA TYR A 8 20.39 15.56 9.97
C TYR A 8 20.43 14.56 8.80
N SER A 9 21.61 14.05 8.45
CA SER A 9 21.73 13.03 7.41
C SER A 9 21.05 11.72 7.80
N SER A 10 21.16 11.27 9.05
CA SER A 10 20.55 10.03 9.55
C SER A 10 19.03 10.11 9.71
N VAL A 11 18.52 11.28 10.12
CA VAL A 11 17.09 11.59 10.19
C VAL A 11 16.47 11.66 8.79
N ALA A 12 17.14 12.36 7.86
CA ALA A 12 16.73 12.40 6.46
C ALA A 12 16.76 10.99 5.85
N LEU A 13 17.84 10.22 6.05
CA LEU A 13 17.97 8.84 5.58
C LEU A 13 16.88 7.93 6.13
N PHE A 14 16.45 8.10 7.38
CA PHE A 14 15.34 7.33 7.95
C PHE A 14 13.99 7.71 7.37
N TYR A 15 13.65 8.99 7.30
CA TYR A 15 12.37 9.41 6.72
C TYR A 15 12.33 9.03 5.25
N ILE A 16 13.44 9.21 4.52
CA ILE A 16 13.63 8.69 3.18
C ILE A 16 13.41 7.18 3.20
N ALA A 17 14.07 6.40 4.05
CA ALA A 17 13.93 4.94 4.08
C ALA A 17 12.52 4.45 4.48
N GLN A 18 11.81 5.16 5.35
CA GLN A 18 10.44 4.86 5.77
C GLN A 18 9.42 5.22 4.67
N TYR A 19 9.63 6.36 4.00
CA TYR A 19 8.91 6.71 2.78
C TYR A 19 9.20 5.68 1.68
N LEU A 20 10.47 5.34 1.44
CA LEU A 20 10.89 4.32 0.48
C LEU A 20 10.35 2.93 0.84
N ASP A 21 10.14 2.60 2.13
CA ASP A 21 9.53 1.33 2.54
C ASP A 21 8.01 1.31 2.27
N ARG A 22 7.31 2.42 2.54
CA ARG A 22 5.89 2.63 2.21
C ARG A 22 5.66 2.66 0.70
N TYR A 23 6.62 3.17 -0.06
CA TYR A 23 6.60 3.30 -1.53
C TYR A 23 7.57 2.34 -2.23
N SER A 24 7.95 1.25 -1.57
CA SER A 24 8.96 0.30 -2.09
C SER A 24 8.51 -0.37 -3.39
N LEU A 25 7.21 -0.42 -3.65
CA LEU A 25 6.63 -0.81 -4.93
C LEU A 25 6.98 0.17 -6.08
N LEU A 26 7.12 1.47 -5.77
CA LEU A 26 7.46 2.49 -6.76
C LEU A 26 8.94 2.48 -7.15
N LEU A 27 9.84 1.88 -6.37
CA LEU A 27 11.27 1.85 -6.68
C LEU A 27 11.63 0.96 -7.88
N PRO A 28 11.27 -0.34 -7.93
CA PRO A 28 11.54 -1.15 -9.11
C PRO A 28 10.73 -0.63 -10.30
N LEU A 29 9.48 -0.19 -10.08
CA LEU A 29 8.68 0.44 -11.12
C LEU A 29 9.30 1.74 -11.64
N GLY A 30 9.93 2.51 -10.75
CA GLY A 30 10.64 3.76 -11.03
C GLY A 30 11.94 3.52 -11.79
N ALA A 31 12.74 2.52 -11.40
CA ALA A 31 13.93 2.10 -12.15
C ALA A 31 13.59 1.63 -13.56
N ILE A 32 12.54 0.81 -13.68
CA ILE A 32 11.95 0.41 -14.97
C ILE A 32 11.48 1.66 -15.72
N GLY A 33 10.80 2.58 -15.04
CA GLY A 33 10.34 3.85 -15.59
C GLY A 33 11.49 4.68 -16.17
N ILE A 34 12.53 4.95 -15.38
CA ILE A 34 13.74 5.67 -15.78
C ILE A 34 14.33 5.00 -17.00
N TRP A 35 14.61 3.70 -16.96
CA TRP A 35 15.13 2.99 -18.12
C TRP A 35 14.24 3.17 -19.35
N ARG A 36 12.92 2.97 -19.23
CA ARG A 36 11.98 3.10 -20.35
C ARG A 36 11.91 4.51 -20.91
N TRP A 37 12.02 5.52 -20.06
CA TRP A 37 12.01 6.93 -20.46
C TRP A 37 13.36 7.37 -21.02
N SER A 38 14.48 6.91 -20.48
CA SER A 38 15.81 7.12 -21.04
C SER A 38 15.90 6.53 -22.44
N VAL A 39 15.37 5.32 -22.67
CA VAL A 39 15.29 4.74 -24.02
C VAL A 39 14.41 5.58 -24.93
N TRP A 40 13.24 6.04 -24.46
CA TRP A 40 12.37 6.89 -25.27
C TRP A 40 13.04 8.22 -25.62
N VAL A 41 13.55 8.96 -24.63
CA VAL A 41 14.28 10.23 -24.82
C VAL A 41 15.47 10.03 -25.75
N MET A 42 16.26 8.97 -25.59
CA MET A 42 17.37 8.68 -26.49
C MET A 42 16.89 8.49 -27.94
N LYS A 43 15.80 7.76 -28.16
CA LYS A 43 15.22 7.60 -29.50
C LYS A 43 14.71 8.92 -30.06
N GLU A 44 14.06 9.77 -29.25
CA GLU A 44 13.60 11.10 -29.67
C GLU A 44 14.78 12.03 -29.99
N LEU A 45 15.83 12.07 -29.16
CA LEU A 45 17.00 12.92 -29.36
C LEU A 45 17.82 12.50 -30.58
N VAL A 46 17.99 11.20 -30.80
CA VAL A 46 18.65 10.70 -32.01
C VAL A 46 17.75 10.94 -33.22
N GLY A 47 16.46 10.69 -33.09
CA GLY A 47 15.46 10.89 -34.15
C GLY A 47 15.23 12.35 -34.52
N SER A 48 15.46 13.31 -33.63
CA SER A 48 15.29 14.75 -33.94
C SER A 48 16.35 15.27 -34.93
N ASN A 49 17.47 14.56 -35.07
CA ASN A 49 18.48 14.83 -36.10
C ASN A 49 18.07 14.33 -37.49
N TYR A 50 16.99 13.55 -37.59
CA TYR A 50 16.48 13.07 -38.86
C TYR A 50 15.94 14.22 -39.71
N LYS A 51 16.31 14.24 -40.99
CA LYS A 51 15.76 15.13 -42.00
C LYS A 51 15.47 14.33 -43.27
N PRO A 52 14.29 14.48 -43.91
CA PRO A 52 14.03 13.83 -45.19
C PRO A 52 14.99 14.35 -46.27
N LYS A 53 15.42 13.47 -47.17
CA LYS A 53 16.26 13.85 -48.31
C LYS A 53 15.44 14.71 -49.28
N LYS A 54 15.99 15.83 -49.74
CA LYS A 54 15.27 16.78 -50.63
C LYS A 54 15.75 16.73 -52.08
N GLU A 55 16.95 16.20 -52.31
CA GLU A 55 17.56 16.08 -53.63
C GLU A 55 16.68 15.21 -54.53
N GLN A 56 16.42 15.67 -55.75
CA GLN A 56 15.68 14.87 -56.72
C GLN A 56 16.62 13.84 -57.33
N TYR A 57 16.17 12.60 -57.38
CA TYR A 57 16.83 11.50 -58.07
C TYR A 57 15.86 10.98 -59.13
N ASP A 58 16.27 11.03 -60.38
CA ASP A 58 15.46 10.55 -61.49
C ASP A 58 15.83 9.10 -61.77
N ALA A 59 14.84 8.21 -61.59
CA ALA A 59 14.94 6.81 -61.93
C ALA A 59 13.57 6.28 -62.33
N THR A 60 13.58 5.27 -63.18
CA THR A 60 12.35 4.61 -63.63
C THR A 60 11.75 3.74 -62.52
N VAL A 61 10.44 3.88 -62.29
CA VAL A 61 9.73 3.15 -61.22
C VAL A 61 8.63 2.25 -61.76
N SER A 62 8.72 0.95 -61.48
CA SER A 62 7.65 -0.03 -61.71
C SER A 62 6.87 -0.29 -60.43
N LEU A 63 5.55 -0.24 -60.47
CA LEU A 63 4.71 -0.67 -59.34
C LEU A 63 4.38 -2.14 -59.46
N VAL A 64 4.51 -2.89 -58.37
CA VAL A 64 4.09 -4.30 -58.28
C VAL A 64 3.03 -4.41 -57.19
N VAL A 65 1.83 -4.82 -57.60
CA VAL A 65 0.62 -4.79 -56.77
C VAL A 65 -0.03 -6.17 -56.74
N PRO A 66 0.15 -6.97 -55.69
CA PRO A 66 -0.62 -8.19 -55.51
C PRO A 66 -2.06 -7.86 -55.08
N VAL A 67 -3.06 -8.44 -55.73
CA VAL A 67 -4.49 -8.13 -55.49
C VAL A 67 -5.28 -9.42 -55.18
N TYR A 68 -6.10 -9.37 -54.13
CA TYR A 68 -7.07 -10.42 -53.82
C TYR A 68 -8.24 -9.92 -52.98
N ASN A 69 -9.46 -10.21 -53.47
CA ASN A 69 -10.77 -9.86 -52.91
C ASN A 69 -10.74 -8.50 -52.22
N GLU A 70 -10.20 -7.51 -52.93
CA GLU A 70 -10.12 -6.15 -52.42
C GLU A 70 -11.48 -5.45 -52.54
N ASN A 71 -11.71 -4.42 -51.72
CA ASN A 71 -12.86 -3.57 -51.94
C ASN A 71 -12.73 -2.88 -53.33
N PRO A 72 -13.70 -3.10 -54.24
CA PRO A 72 -13.67 -2.56 -55.60
C PRO A 72 -13.43 -1.04 -55.67
N GLU A 73 -14.11 -0.28 -54.82
CA GLU A 73 -14.05 1.18 -54.82
C GLU A 73 -12.70 1.68 -54.32
N VAL A 74 -12.17 1.03 -53.28
CA VAL A 74 -10.84 1.38 -52.74
C VAL A 74 -9.75 1.07 -53.77
N PHE A 75 -9.83 -0.09 -54.43
CA PHE A 75 -8.86 -0.48 -55.46
C PHE A 75 -8.89 0.46 -56.67
N LYS A 76 -10.09 0.79 -57.18
CA LYS A 76 -10.27 1.75 -58.28
C LYS A 76 -9.70 3.12 -57.92
N HIS A 77 -9.96 3.59 -56.69
CA HIS A 77 -9.44 4.87 -56.24
C HIS A 77 -7.91 4.87 -56.08
N ALA A 78 -7.34 3.79 -55.55
CA ALA A 78 -5.90 3.63 -55.39
C ALA A 78 -5.17 3.69 -56.75
N LEU A 79 -5.68 2.97 -57.78
CA LEU A 79 -5.15 3.00 -59.15
C LEU A 79 -5.00 4.42 -59.70
N GLN A 80 -6.02 5.26 -59.49
CA GLN A 80 -5.99 6.65 -59.96
C GLN A 80 -4.92 7.49 -59.24
N THR A 81 -4.71 7.27 -57.95
CA THR A 81 -3.64 7.97 -57.20
C THR A 81 -2.24 7.52 -57.61
N TRP A 82 -2.06 6.24 -57.96
CA TRP A 82 -0.79 5.73 -58.47
C TRP A 82 -0.49 6.30 -59.85
N LYS A 83 -1.48 6.31 -60.76
CA LYS A 83 -1.39 6.92 -62.10
C LYS A 83 -0.92 8.38 -62.02
N LYS A 84 -1.46 9.16 -61.08
CA LYS A 84 -1.10 10.58 -60.88
C LYS A 84 0.38 10.80 -60.56
N ASN A 85 1.06 9.81 -59.97
CA ASN A 85 2.49 9.85 -59.67
C ASN A 85 3.40 9.47 -60.86
N LYS A 86 2.81 9.12 -62.02
CA LYS A 86 3.51 8.83 -63.28
C LYS A 86 4.61 7.74 -63.17
N PRO A 87 4.31 6.54 -62.65
CA PRO A 87 5.24 5.42 -62.77
C PRO A 87 5.42 5.02 -64.24
N ILE A 88 6.49 4.30 -64.56
CA ILE A 88 6.67 3.80 -65.92
C ILE A 88 5.71 2.66 -66.25
N GLU A 89 5.32 1.87 -65.25
CA GLU A 89 4.34 0.79 -65.39
C GLU A 89 3.69 0.43 -64.05
N ILE A 90 2.50 -0.15 -64.11
CA ILE A 90 1.76 -0.69 -62.96
C ILE A 90 1.47 -2.16 -63.25
N ILE A 91 2.10 -3.06 -62.51
CA ILE A 91 1.98 -4.51 -62.66
C ILE A 91 1.05 -5.03 -61.56
N ALA A 92 -0.20 -5.33 -61.91
CA ALA A 92 -1.14 -5.96 -60.99
C ALA A 92 -1.09 -7.48 -61.14
N VAL A 93 -0.78 -8.17 -60.05
CA VAL A 93 -0.79 -9.63 -59.98
C VAL A 93 -2.04 -10.07 -59.21
N ILE A 94 -3.09 -10.39 -59.96
CA ILE A 94 -4.44 -10.62 -59.41
C ILE A 94 -4.74 -12.11 -59.38
N ASP A 95 -5.30 -12.59 -58.27
CA ASP A 95 -5.78 -13.97 -58.18
C ASP A 95 -6.88 -14.25 -59.20
N TYR A 96 -6.84 -15.43 -59.80
CA TYR A 96 -7.82 -15.86 -60.79
C TYR A 96 -9.27 -15.91 -60.25
N THR A 97 -9.49 -15.97 -58.93
CA THR A 97 -10.84 -15.97 -58.33
C THR A 97 -11.42 -14.57 -58.12
N ASP A 98 -10.60 -13.52 -58.12
CA ASP A 98 -11.04 -12.13 -57.93
C ASP A 98 -11.49 -11.49 -59.25
N ARG A 99 -12.62 -11.99 -59.77
CA ARG A 99 -13.18 -11.54 -61.06
C ARG A 99 -13.49 -10.04 -61.09
N THR A 100 -13.85 -9.46 -59.94
CA THR A 100 -14.21 -8.04 -59.82
C THR A 100 -13.00 -7.14 -60.00
N CYS A 101 -11.90 -7.39 -59.28
CA CYS A 101 -10.69 -6.60 -59.45
C CYS A 101 -10.01 -6.83 -60.80
N ILE A 102 -10.11 -8.03 -61.39
CA ILE A 102 -9.66 -8.28 -62.77
C ILE A 102 -10.41 -7.37 -63.75
N LYS A 103 -11.73 -7.24 -63.62
CA LYS A 103 -12.53 -6.36 -64.49
C LYS A 103 -12.10 -4.90 -64.34
N ILE A 104 -11.97 -4.41 -63.10
CA ILE A 104 -11.54 -3.03 -62.80
C ILE A 104 -10.17 -2.72 -63.39
N PHE A 105 -9.21 -3.65 -63.26
CA PHE A 105 -7.88 -3.44 -63.78
C PHE A 105 -7.86 -3.44 -65.32
N LYS A 106 -8.64 -4.31 -65.97
CA LYS A 106 -8.80 -4.28 -67.44
C LYS A 106 -9.39 -2.97 -67.94
N GLU A 107 -10.38 -2.41 -67.25
CA GLU A 107 -10.92 -1.08 -67.57
C GLU A 107 -9.82 -0.01 -67.43
N PHE A 108 -9.01 -0.08 -66.38
CA PHE A 108 -7.89 0.82 -66.15
C PHE A 108 -6.75 0.69 -67.19
N GLN A 109 -6.57 -0.48 -67.84
CA GLN A 109 -5.59 -0.63 -68.93
C GLN A 109 -5.89 0.28 -70.12
N ASN A 110 -7.17 0.65 -70.33
CA ASN A 110 -7.54 1.62 -71.37
C ASN A 110 -7.18 3.07 -70.97
N GLU A 111 -7.00 3.33 -69.68
CA GLU A 111 -6.68 4.66 -69.14
C GLU A 111 -5.17 4.88 -68.90
N PHE A 112 -4.38 3.80 -68.81
CA PHE A 112 -2.95 3.83 -68.54
C PHE A 112 -2.25 2.76 -69.37
N GLU A 113 -1.59 3.20 -70.44
CA GLU A 113 -0.99 2.33 -71.47
C GLU A 113 -0.03 1.28 -70.89
N ASN A 114 0.71 1.64 -69.84
CA ASN A 114 1.68 0.75 -69.19
C ASN A 114 1.11 -0.03 -67.99
N ALA A 115 -0.19 -0.34 -67.99
CA ALA A 115 -0.81 -1.23 -67.00
C ALA A 115 -0.67 -2.70 -67.43
N VAL A 116 0.07 -3.50 -66.65
CA VAL A 116 0.36 -4.91 -66.92
C VAL A 116 -0.45 -5.80 -65.98
N LEU A 117 -1.32 -6.65 -66.53
CA LEU A 117 -2.12 -7.60 -65.76
C LEU A 117 -1.50 -9.00 -65.79
N ILE A 118 -1.21 -9.56 -64.61
CA ILE A 118 -0.82 -10.96 -64.44
C ILE A 118 -1.92 -11.67 -63.64
N ILE A 119 -2.63 -12.59 -64.28
CA ILE A 119 -3.62 -13.44 -63.59
C ILE A 119 -2.90 -14.66 -63.04
N THR A 120 -2.73 -14.73 -61.72
CA THR A 120 -2.01 -15.83 -61.07
C THR A 120 -2.96 -16.92 -60.57
N LYS A 121 -2.55 -18.18 -60.76
CA LYS A 121 -3.15 -19.36 -60.11
C LYS A 121 -2.32 -19.84 -58.92
N LYS A 122 -1.11 -19.29 -58.71
CA LYS A 122 -0.24 -19.65 -57.60
C LYS A 122 -0.81 -18.98 -56.33
N PRO A 123 -1.20 -19.74 -55.30
CA PRO A 123 -1.81 -19.14 -54.13
C PRO A 123 -0.79 -18.31 -53.33
N GLY A 124 -1.21 -17.11 -52.90
CA GLY A 124 -0.56 -16.30 -51.87
C GLY A 124 0.23 -15.10 -52.36
N LYS A 125 0.46 -14.16 -51.44
CA LYS A 125 1.10 -12.86 -51.73
C LYS A 125 2.56 -12.98 -52.20
N ARG A 126 3.36 -13.87 -51.61
CA ARG A 126 4.80 -13.99 -51.98
C ARG A 126 5.02 -14.43 -53.43
N PRO A 127 4.38 -15.51 -53.94
CA PRO A 127 4.45 -15.84 -55.37
C PRO A 127 4.02 -14.69 -56.27
N ALA A 128 2.93 -13.99 -55.92
CA ALA A 128 2.45 -12.85 -56.69
C ALA A 128 3.47 -11.69 -56.73
N LEU A 129 4.12 -11.39 -55.60
CA LEU A 129 5.20 -10.40 -55.53
C LEU A 129 6.41 -10.82 -56.39
N VAL A 130 6.81 -12.08 -56.35
CA VAL A 130 7.95 -12.58 -57.16
C VAL A 130 7.64 -12.53 -58.66
N ASP A 131 6.47 -13.02 -59.07
CA ASP A 131 6.05 -12.99 -60.48
C ASP A 131 6.00 -11.54 -61.01
N GLY A 132 5.50 -10.60 -60.19
CA GLY A 132 5.46 -9.18 -60.54
C GLY A 132 6.84 -8.51 -60.58
N MET A 133 7.70 -8.74 -59.56
CA MET A 133 9.06 -8.20 -59.52
C MET A 133 9.93 -8.71 -60.68
N GLY A 134 9.77 -9.98 -61.07
CA GLY A 134 10.47 -10.55 -62.21
C GLY A 134 10.07 -9.94 -63.56
N LYS A 135 8.89 -9.32 -63.65
CA LYS A 135 8.40 -8.63 -64.85
C LYS A 135 8.68 -7.13 -64.85
N ALA A 136 8.97 -6.54 -63.69
CA ALA A 136 9.26 -5.12 -63.57
C ALA A 136 10.48 -4.69 -64.38
N LYS A 137 10.34 -3.62 -65.17
CA LYS A 137 11.36 -3.03 -66.03
C LYS A 137 12.17 -1.94 -65.35
N GLY A 138 11.56 -1.21 -64.42
CA GLY A 138 12.14 -0.04 -63.77
C GLY A 138 13.38 -0.35 -62.94
N GLU A 139 14.26 0.64 -62.83
CA GLU A 139 15.46 0.58 -61.98
C GLU A 139 15.11 0.46 -60.49
N VAL A 140 13.96 1.04 -60.11
CA VAL A 140 13.38 0.94 -58.78
C VAL A 140 12.01 0.28 -58.88
N ILE A 141 11.74 -0.66 -57.97
CA ILE A 141 10.46 -1.36 -57.86
C ILE A 141 9.72 -0.86 -56.62
N ALA A 142 8.52 -0.35 -56.80
CA ALA A 142 7.62 0.00 -55.71
C ALA A 142 6.66 -1.18 -55.43
N LEU A 143 6.77 -1.79 -54.25
CA LEU A 143 5.79 -2.78 -53.79
C LEU A 143 4.63 -2.04 -53.11
N VAL A 144 3.41 -2.27 -53.57
CA VAL A 144 2.22 -1.52 -53.14
C VAL A 144 1.08 -2.48 -52.79
N ASP A 145 0.42 -2.27 -51.65
CA ASP A 145 -0.79 -3.01 -51.30
C ASP A 145 -1.97 -2.46 -52.11
N SER A 146 -2.88 -3.35 -52.54
CA SER A 146 -4.03 -3.00 -53.38
C SER A 146 -4.98 -1.95 -52.79
N ASP A 147 -4.93 -1.71 -51.49
CA ASP A 147 -5.76 -0.74 -50.76
C ASP A 147 -5.04 0.56 -50.41
N THR A 148 -3.80 0.76 -50.90
CA THR A 148 -2.98 1.91 -50.52
C THR A 148 -3.18 3.10 -51.45
N ILE A 149 -3.50 4.25 -50.87
CA ILE A 149 -3.68 5.50 -51.61
C ILE A 149 -2.42 6.36 -51.50
N TRP A 150 -1.98 6.92 -52.61
CA TRP A 150 -0.82 7.81 -52.68
C TRP A 150 -1.19 9.29 -52.62
N ASP A 151 -0.33 10.07 -51.97
CA ASP A 151 -0.27 11.53 -52.14
C ASP A 151 0.36 11.89 -53.51
N ASP A 152 0.38 13.18 -53.86
CA ASP A 152 0.71 13.65 -55.21
C ASP A 152 2.19 13.50 -55.60
N LYS A 153 3.09 13.34 -54.63
CA LYS A 153 4.56 13.37 -54.83
C LYS A 153 5.29 12.17 -54.21
N VAL A 154 4.61 11.03 -54.10
CA VAL A 154 5.12 9.81 -53.45
C VAL A 154 6.35 9.27 -54.16
N ILE A 155 6.34 9.12 -55.49
CA ILE A 155 7.52 8.67 -56.27
C ILE A 155 8.65 9.70 -56.16
N ARG A 156 8.35 10.97 -56.46
CA ARG A 156 9.35 12.05 -56.45
C ARG A 156 10.17 12.07 -55.16
N TYR A 157 9.51 11.98 -54.02
CA TYR A 157 10.20 11.98 -52.74
C TYR A 157 10.77 10.61 -52.37
N GLY A 158 10.07 9.51 -52.71
CA GLY A 158 10.52 8.15 -52.43
C GLY A 158 11.82 7.77 -53.16
N LEU A 159 12.11 8.43 -54.28
CA LEU A 159 13.34 8.25 -55.05
C LEU A 159 14.55 8.97 -54.48
N SER A 160 14.36 10.11 -53.78
CA SER A 160 15.44 10.96 -53.26
C SER A 160 16.58 10.20 -52.54
N PRO A 161 16.32 9.17 -51.70
CA PRO A 161 17.39 8.44 -51.02
C PRO A 161 18.28 7.56 -51.92
N PHE A 162 17.86 7.22 -53.14
CA PHE A 162 18.63 6.33 -54.02
C PHE A 162 19.87 6.98 -54.67
N HIS A 163 20.10 8.28 -54.42
CA HIS A 163 21.39 8.93 -54.67
C HIS A 163 22.55 8.19 -53.99
N ASP A 164 22.33 7.62 -52.80
CA ASP A 164 23.31 6.71 -52.20
C ASP A 164 23.22 5.34 -52.89
N PRO A 165 24.28 4.89 -53.59
CA PRO A 165 24.28 3.62 -54.31
C PRO A 165 24.13 2.41 -53.37
N LYS A 166 24.37 2.57 -52.05
CA LYS A 166 24.18 1.52 -51.05
C LYS A 166 22.74 1.40 -50.56
N VAL A 167 21.84 2.31 -50.95
CA VAL A 167 20.42 2.22 -50.58
C VAL A 167 19.72 1.19 -51.46
N GLY A 168 19.29 0.11 -50.82
CA GLY A 168 18.54 -0.98 -51.45
C GLY A 168 17.03 -0.85 -51.28
N GLY A 169 16.56 -0.11 -50.27
CA GLY A 169 15.13 0.14 -50.13
C GLY A 169 14.74 1.37 -49.30
N VAL A 170 13.55 1.90 -49.55
CA VAL A 170 13.01 3.13 -48.95
C VAL A 170 11.59 2.90 -48.43
N ALA A 171 11.36 3.29 -47.17
CA ALA A 171 10.03 3.30 -46.54
C ALA A 171 9.37 4.67 -46.68
N THR A 172 8.06 4.64 -46.91
CA THR A 172 7.18 5.82 -46.93
C THR A 172 6.61 6.14 -45.55
N TYR A 173 6.20 7.39 -45.35
CA TYR A 173 5.31 7.78 -44.25
C TYR A 173 3.92 7.20 -44.51
N GLN A 174 3.27 6.64 -43.49
CA GLN A 174 1.96 6.00 -43.66
C GLN A 174 1.00 6.43 -42.55
N SER A 175 -0.24 6.75 -42.90
CA SER A 175 -1.31 7.06 -41.95
C SER A 175 -2.65 6.44 -42.37
N VAL A 176 -3.66 6.51 -41.50
CA VAL A 176 -5.00 6.04 -41.85
C VAL A 176 -5.74 7.14 -42.63
N TRP A 177 -6.34 6.79 -43.75
CA TRP A 177 -7.20 7.71 -44.49
C TRP A 177 -8.43 8.07 -43.64
N LYS A 178 -8.58 9.36 -43.30
CA LYS A 178 -9.74 9.97 -42.60
C LYS A 178 -10.36 9.04 -41.52
N PRO A 179 -9.65 8.74 -40.42
CA PRO A 179 -10.07 7.76 -39.43
C PRO A 179 -11.34 8.21 -38.68
N LYS A 180 -12.40 7.40 -38.74
CA LYS A 180 -13.70 7.71 -38.09
C LYS A 180 -13.95 6.87 -36.84
N THR A 181 -13.71 5.56 -36.94
CA THR A 181 -13.96 4.59 -35.86
C THR A 181 -12.85 4.57 -34.81
N LEU A 182 -13.14 4.08 -33.60
CA LEU A 182 -12.12 3.90 -32.55
C LEU A 182 -10.95 3.01 -33.02
N ALA A 183 -11.23 1.94 -33.76
CA ALA A 183 -10.21 1.05 -34.31
C ALA A 183 -9.30 1.77 -35.32
N GLN A 184 -9.87 2.53 -36.25
CA GLN A 184 -9.09 3.35 -37.20
C GLN A 184 -8.25 4.40 -36.49
N LYS A 185 -8.79 5.10 -35.49
CA LYS A 185 -8.04 6.13 -34.75
C LYS A 185 -6.91 5.53 -33.91
N ILE A 186 -7.11 4.38 -33.26
CA ILE A 186 -6.03 3.68 -32.55
C ILE A 186 -4.97 3.16 -33.54
N PHE A 187 -5.39 2.68 -34.71
CA PHE A 187 -4.45 2.24 -35.74
C PHE A 187 -3.61 3.40 -36.28
N ASP A 188 -4.24 4.54 -36.54
CA ASP A 188 -3.58 5.79 -36.95
C ASP A 188 -2.53 6.23 -35.92
N ILE A 189 -2.89 6.24 -34.63
CA ILE A 189 -1.92 6.50 -33.53
C ILE A 189 -0.72 5.54 -33.58
N GLN A 190 -0.95 4.25 -33.89
CA GLN A 190 0.15 3.27 -33.97
C GLN A 190 1.05 3.50 -35.19
N LEU A 191 0.51 4.00 -36.30
CA LEU A 191 1.31 4.39 -37.46
C LEU A 191 2.11 5.65 -37.15
N ASP A 192 1.52 6.66 -36.53
CA ASP A 192 2.22 7.89 -36.15
C ASP A 192 3.36 7.59 -35.17
N LEU A 193 3.14 6.75 -34.15
CA LEU A 193 4.21 6.28 -33.27
C LEU A 193 5.37 5.62 -34.03
N ARG A 194 5.05 4.83 -35.06
CA ARG A 194 6.06 4.15 -35.88
C ARG A 194 6.84 5.14 -36.74
N TYR A 195 6.17 6.02 -37.44
CA TYR A 195 6.80 6.84 -38.48
C TYR A 195 7.22 8.24 -38.04
N MET A 196 6.67 8.76 -36.95
CA MET A 196 7.13 10.04 -36.36
C MET A 196 8.23 9.85 -35.32
N HIS A 197 8.39 8.64 -34.75
CA HIS A 197 9.35 8.41 -33.66
C HIS A 197 10.31 7.25 -33.96
N ASP A 198 9.79 6.03 -34.16
CA ASP A 198 10.65 4.84 -34.31
C ASP A 198 11.51 4.89 -35.60
N TYR A 199 10.96 5.37 -36.71
CA TYR A 199 11.64 5.38 -38.02
C TYR A 199 12.67 6.49 -38.15
N PRO A 200 12.40 7.73 -37.73
CA PRO A 200 13.44 8.75 -37.61
C PRO A 200 14.66 8.29 -36.81
N PHE A 201 14.42 7.62 -35.66
CA PHE A 201 15.50 7.01 -34.88
C PHE A 201 16.30 5.98 -35.68
N LEU A 202 15.63 4.99 -36.27
CA LEU A 202 16.29 3.91 -37.02
C LEU A 202 17.03 4.41 -38.27
N ALA A 203 16.49 5.45 -38.92
CA ALA A 203 17.11 6.09 -40.07
C ALA A 203 18.45 6.75 -39.68
N VAL A 204 18.49 7.46 -38.56
CA VAL A 204 19.71 8.14 -38.08
C VAL A 204 20.71 7.15 -37.46
N ALA A 205 20.22 6.16 -36.71
CA ALA A 205 21.07 5.29 -35.89
C ALA A 205 21.87 4.22 -36.66
N GLY A 206 21.62 4.03 -37.96
CA GLY A 206 22.40 3.07 -38.73
C GLY A 206 21.80 2.61 -40.06
N ASP A 207 21.01 3.46 -40.74
CA ASP A 207 20.46 3.20 -42.08
C ASP A 207 19.76 1.83 -42.22
N ALA A 208 19.10 1.37 -41.15
CA ALA A 208 18.54 0.03 -41.06
C ALA A 208 17.16 0.05 -40.37
N LEU A 209 16.11 -0.18 -41.16
CA LEU A 209 14.72 -0.20 -40.70
C LEU A 209 14.26 -1.61 -40.36
N THR A 210 13.22 -1.70 -39.52
CA THR A 210 12.69 -3.00 -39.07
C THR A 210 11.77 -3.69 -40.06
N CYS A 211 11.19 -2.95 -41.01
CA CYS A 211 10.29 -3.46 -42.05
C CYS A 211 9.89 -2.33 -43.02
N LEU A 212 10.20 -2.46 -44.30
CA LEU A 212 9.61 -1.60 -45.33
C LEU A 212 8.20 -2.11 -45.60
N SER A 213 7.20 -1.36 -45.13
CA SER A 213 5.80 -1.81 -45.09
C SER A 213 5.20 -1.89 -46.49
N GLY A 214 4.54 -3.00 -46.80
CA GLY A 214 4.01 -3.33 -48.12
C GLY A 214 2.90 -2.41 -48.62
N ARG A 215 2.36 -1.51 -47.76
CA ARG A 215 1.46 -0.44 -48.24
C ARG A 215 2.13 0.30 -49.37
N THR A 216 3.37 0.75 -49.15
CA THR A 216 4.27 1.21 -50.21
C THR A 216 5.71 1.16 -49.71
N ALA A 217 6.57 0.50 -50.45
CA ALA A 217 8.01 0.50 -50.24
C ALA A 217 8.74 0.46 -51.58
N PHE A 218 9.80 1.25 -51.73
CA PHE A 218 10.64 1.28 -52.93
C PHE A 218 11.86 0.41 -52.72
N TYR A 219 12.27 -0.32 -53.74
CA TYR A 219 13.43 -1.19 -53.72
C TYR A 219 14.27 -0.99 -54.97
N ARG A 220 15.59 -0.88 -54.82
CA ARG A 220 16.50 -0.94 -55.97
C ARG A 220 16.39 -2.33 -56.58
N LYS A 221 16.17 -2.42 -57.89
CA LYS A 221 15.95 -3.70 -58.57
C LYS A 221 17.13 -4.67 -58.36
N THR A 222 18.35 -4.16 -58.42
CA THR A 222 19.58 -4.95 -58.18
C THR A 222 19.72 -5.45 -56.74
N ALA A 223 19.06 -4.81 -55.77
CA ALA A 223 19.06 -5.26 -54.38
C ALA A 223 18.01 -6.35 -54.11
N VAL A 224 16.88 -6.33 -54.82
CA VAL A 224 15.71 -7.17 -54.49
C VAL A 224 15.63 -8.45 -55.31
N LEU A 225 16.07 -8.45 -56.58
CA LEU A 225 16.00 -9.63 -57.45
C LEU A 225 16.81 -10.85 -56.95
N PRO A 226 18.00 -10.70 -56.34
CA PRO A 226 18.73 -11.83 -55.77
C PRO A 226 18.00 -12.51 -54.59
N GLU A 227 17.05 -11.81 -53.96
CA GLU A 227 16.40 -12.25 -52.71
C GLU A 227 15.07 -12.98 -52.94
N LEU A 228 14.61 -13.11 -54.19
CA LEU A 228 13.29 -13.66 -54.51
C LEU A 228 13.13 -15.11 -54.03
N ASP A 229 14.17 -15.94 -54.17
CA ASP A 229 14.16 -17.32 -53.68
C ASP A 229 14.15 -17.39 -52.15
N GLY A 230 14.91 -16.50 -51.49
CA GLY A 230 14.91 -16.36 -50.04
C GLY A 230 13.54 -15.95 -49.49
N LEU A 231 12.81 -15.09 -50.23
CA LEU A 231 11.45 -14.67 -49.90
C LEU A 231 10.47 -15.84 -50.02
N LEU A 232 10.53 -16.64 -51.09
CA LEU A 232 9.61 -17.77 -51.32
C LEU A 232 9.82 -18.91 -50.34
N ASN A 233 11.08 -19.23 -50.05
CA ASN A 233 11.46 -20.45 -49.33
C ASN A 233 11.78 -20.20 -47.84
N GLU A 234 11.33 -19.06 -47.29
CA GLU A 234 11.54 -18.76 -45.87
C GLU A 234 10.86 -19.82 -44.98
N THR A 235 11.66 -20.45 -44.11
CA THR A 235 11.14 -21.32 -43.05
C THR A 235 11.42 -20.75 -41.67
N PHE A 236 10.60 -21.16 -40.69
CA PHE A 236 10.84 -20.92 -39.27
C PHE A 236 10.51 -22.19 -38.50
N ARG A 237 11.51 -22.72 -37.77
CA ARG A 237 11.42 -24.03 -37.08
C ARG A 237 10.93 -25.15 -38.00
N GLY A 238 11.49 -25.21 -39.21
CA GLY A 238 11.16 -26.21 -40.24
C GLY A 238 9.82 -26.00 -40.96
N VAL A 239 9.00 -25.02 -40.56
CA VAL A 239 7.70 -24.77 -41.20
C VAL A 239 7.80 -23.58 -42.17
N PRO A 240 7.30 -23.71 -43.43
CA PRO A 240 7.23 -22.60 -44.37
C PRO A 240 6.47 -21.40 -43.82
N VAL A 241 7.02 -20.19 -44.00
CA VAL A 241 6.41 -18.94 -43.56
C VAL A 241 5.56 -18.37 -44.69
N ILE A 242 4.25 -18.26 -44.45
CA ILE A 242 3.28 -17.85 -45.48
C ILE A 242 2.88 -16.36 -45.42
N SER A 243 3.43 -15.59 -44.47
CA SER A 243 3.11 -14.16 -44.32
C SER A 243 4.25 -13.38 -43.69
N GLY A 244 4.23 -12.05 -43.81
CA GLY A 244 5.29 -11.17 -43.29
C GLY A 244 6.35 -10.85 -44.35
N ASP A 245 5.90 -10.79 -45.59
CA ASP A 245 6.65 -10.69 -46.84
C ASP A 245 7.55 -9.44 -46.82
N ASP A 246 6.94 -8.31 -46.51
CA ASP A 246 7.55 -6.99 -46.29
C ASP A 246 8.82 -7.05 -45.42
N LYS A 247 8.71 -7.70 -44.27
CA LYS A 247 9.79 -7.76 -43.27
C LYS A 247 10.86 -8.78 -43.65
N CYS A 248 10.45 -9.92 -44.22
CA CYS A 248 11.36 -10.91 -44.76
C CYS A 248 12.28 -10.26 -45.80
N LEU A 249 11.69 -9.57 -46.80
CA LEU A 249 12.43 -8.92 -47.86
C LEU A 249 13.35 -7.80 -47.34
N THR A 250 12.86 -7.00 -46.39
CA THR A 250 13.69 -5.97 -45.72
C THR A 250 14.94 -6.58 -45.08
N TYR A 251 14.80 -7.74 -44.42
CA TYR A 251 15.91 -8.40 -43.72
C TYR A 251 16.86 -9.13 -44.66
N LEU A 252 16.35 -9.67 -45.76
CA LEU A 252 17.17 -10.28 -46.81
C LEU A 252 18.14 -9.25 -47.42
N ILE A 253 17.64 -8.08 -47.83
CA ILE A 253 18.52 -7.04 -48.39
C ILE A 253 19.49 -6.45 -47.36
N LEU A 254 19.06 -6.27 -46.09
CA LEU A 254 19.93 -5.81 -45.01
C LEU A 254 21.04 -6.84 -44.71
N LYS A 255 20.72 -8.13 -44.73
CA LYS A 255 21.69 -9.22 -44.52
C LYS A 255 22.76 -9.23 -45.61
N HIS A 256 22.40 -8.86 -46.84
CA HIS A 256 23.34 -8.70 -47.96
C HIS A 256 24.01 -7.32 -48.04
N GLY A 257 23.88 -6.49 -46.99
CA GLY A 257 24.66 -5.26 -46.82
C GLY A 257 24.03 -4.00 -47.42
N TRP A 258 22.82 -4.09 -47.98
CA TRP A 258 22.08 -2.91 -48.45
C TRP A 258 21.55 -2.09 -47.29
N LYS A 259 21.50 -0.77 -47.48
CA LYS A 259 20.84 0.16 -46.55
C LYS A 259 19.35 0.24 -46.80
N THR A 260 18.60 0.53 -45.74
CA THR A 260 17.16 0.81 -45.81
C THR A 260 16.85 2.15 -45.16
N ILE A 261 16.24 3.07 -45.91
CA ILE A 261 16.07 4.47 -45.51
C ILE A 261 14.59 4.81 -45.32
N TYR A 262 14.29 5.74 -44.43
CA TYR A 262 12.95 6.28 -44.24
C TYR A 262 12.83 7.65 -44.90
N GLN A 263 11.71 7.90 -45.57
CA GLN A 263 11.43 9.15 -46.25
C GLN A 263 10.04 9.70 -45.86
N SER A 264 10.05 10.68 -44.95
CA SER A 264 8.85 11.18 -44.27
C SER A 264 7.93 12.06 -45.12
N ASN A 265 8.43 12.67 -46.21
CA ASN A 265 7.62 13.46 -47.15
C ASN A 265 7.01 12.61 -48.29
N SER A 266 7.41 11.34 -48.43
CA SER A 266 6.73 10.38 -49.30
C SER A 266 5.59 9.73 -48.51
N HIS A 267 4.37 10.26 -48.63
CA HIS A 267 3.24 9.92 -47.76
C HIS A 267 2.18 9.09 -48.49
N VAL A 268 1.78 7.96 -47.89
CA VAL A 268 0.69 7.10 -48.36
C VAL A 268 -0.34 6.81 -47.26
N TYR A 269 -1.53 6.38 -47.67
CA TYR A 269 -2.67 6.19 -46.78
C TYR A 269 -3.26 4.78 -46.92
N THR A 270 -3.79 4.24 -45.83
CA THR A 270 -4.57 2.99 -45.81
C THR A 270 -5.96 3.25 -45.23
N PRO A 271 -7.03 2.58 -45.69
CA PRO A 271 -8.38 2.72 -45.14
C PRO A 271 -8.48 2.27 -43.67
N GLY A 272 -7.58 1.39 -43.22
CA GLY A 272 -7.59 0.79 -41.89
C GLY A 272 -8.80 -0.12 -41.64
N MET A 273 -8.95 -0.61 -40.40
CA MET A 273 -10.03 -1.53 -40.05
C MET A 273 -11.07 -0.83 -39.18
N THR A 274 -12.35 -0.97 -39.54
CA THR A 274 -13.47 -0.30 -38.87
C THR A 274 -13.85 -0.98 -37.55
N SER A 275 -13.68 -2.31 -37.44
CA SER A 275 -13.98 -3.08 -36.23
C SER A 275 -12.75 -3.33 -35.36
N MET A 276 -12.89 -3.15 -34.04
CA MET A 276 -11.83 -3.45 -33.07
C MET A 276 -11.44 -4.93 -33.09
N GLY A 277 -12.41 -5.84 -33.27
CA GLY A 277 -12.14 -7.27 -33.34
C GLY A 277 -11.28 -7.66 -34.56
N GLN A 278 -11.56 -7.07 -35.73
CA GLN A 278 -10.74 -7.23 -36.93
C GLN A 278 -9.34 -6.63 -36.72
N TYR A 279 -9.26 -5.45 -36.11
CA TYR A 279 -7.99 -4.80 -35.80
C TYR A 279 -7.11 -5.61 -34.84
N MET A 280 -7.67 -6.14 -33.75
CA MET A 280 -6.92 -6.95 -32.78
C MET A 280 -6.39 -8.25 -33.39
N LYS A 281 -7.18 -8.91 -34.24
CA LYS A 281 -6.74 -10.08 -35.02
C LYS A 281 -5.56 -9.73 -35.93
N GLN A 282 -5.65 -8.61 -36.64
CA GLN A 282 -4.58 -8.14 -37.52
C GLN A 282 -3.33 -7.69 -36.74
N ARG A 283 -3.51 -7.09 -35.56
CA ARG A 283 -2.41 -6.75 -34.65
C ARG A 283 -1.68 -7.99 -34.15
N LEU A 284 -2.39 -9.06 -33.80
CA LEU A 284 -1.82 -10.34 -33.42
C LEU A 284 -0.98 -10.94 -34.55
N ARG A 285 -1.49 -10.92 -35.80
CA ARG A 285 -0.73 -11.37 -36.98
C ARG A 285 0.57 -10.59 -37.15
N TRP A 286 0.49 -9.26 -37.17
CA TRP A 286 1.68 -8.41 -37.30
C TRP A 286 2.69 -8.66 -36.17
N THR A 287 2.20 -8.87 -34.94
CA THR A 287 3.06 -9.14 -33.78
C THR A 287 3.78 -10.48 -33.92
N ARG A 288 3.08 -11.55 -34.31
CA ARG A 288 3.69 -12.87 -34.56
C ARG A 288 4.73 -12.83 -35.66
N ASN A 289 4.39 -12.21 -36.80
CA ASN A 289 5.31 -12.09 -37.94
C ASN A 289 6.56 -11.30 -37.56
N ALA A 290 6.38 -10.21 -36.83
CA ALA A 290 7.50 -9.40 -36.40
C ALA A 290 8.41 -10.16 -35.41
N LEU A 291 7.84 -10.80 -34.39
CA LEU A 291 8.62 -11.58 -33.41
C LEU A 291 9.33 -12.76 -34.06
N ARG A 292 8.69 -13.45 -35.02
CA ARG A 292 9.28 -14.56 -35.77
C ARG A 292 10.50 -14.10 -36.57
N ALA A 293 10.34 -13.04 -37.37
CA ALA A 293 11.42 -12.49 -38.18
C ALA A 293 12.54 -11.89 -37.33
N ASP A 294 12.20 -11.16 -36.25
CA ASP A 294 13.17 -10.59 -35.30
C ASP A 294 14.00 -11.71 -34.63
N SER A 295 13.34 -12.77 -34.15
CA SER A 295 14.01 -13.90 -33.49
C SER A 295 14.94 -14.64 -34.44
N LYS A 296 14.49 -14.89 -35.68
CA LYS A 296 15.31 -15.53 -36.72
C LYS A 296 16.53 -14.66 -37.07
N ALA A 297 16.33 -13.37 -37.32
CA ALA A 297 17.41 -12.46 -37.66
C ALA A 297 18.45 -12.36 -36.54
N MET A 298 18.04 -12.27 -35.28
CA MET A 298 18.98 -12.25 -34.16
C MET A 298 19.72 -13.59 -33.99
N ALA A 299 19.08 -14.72 -34.27
CA ALA A 299 19.73 -16.03 -34.27
C ALA A 299 20.79 -16.15 -35.38
N ASP A 300 20.51 -15.60 -36.57
CA ASP A 300 21.47 -15.49 -37.67
C ASP A 300 22.64 -14.52 -37.35
N GLY A 301 22.50 -13.66 -36.34
CA GLY A 301 23.57 -12.80 -35.81
C GLY A 301 23.89 -11.54 -36.65
N TRP A 302 23.44 -11.45 -37.90
CA TRP A 302 23.71 -10.30 -38.77
C TRP A 302 23.24 -8.93 -38.23
N PRO A 303 22.12 -8.80 -37.47
CA PRO A 303 21.70 -7.50 -36.97
C PRO A 303 22.70 -6.84 -36.02
N ARG A 304 23.61 -7.61 -35.40
CA ARG A 304 24.67 -7.08 -34.52
C ARG A 304 25.58 -6.07 -35.23
N LYS A 305 25.69 -6.16 -36.57
CA LYS A 305 26.40 -5.18 -37.41
C LYS A 305 25.64 -3.85 -37.52
N HIS A 306 24.33 -3.85 -37.32
CA HIS A 306 23.45 -2.68 -37.31
C HIS A 306 23.01 -2.36 -35.88
N ARG A 307 23.90 -1.74 -35.10
CA ARG A 307 23.72 -1.51 -33.65
C ARG A 307 22.37 -0.89 -33.28
N GLY A 308 21.91 0.13 -34.01
CA GLY A 308 20.60 0.75 -33.77
C GLY A 308 19.41 -0.19 -33.99
N LEU A 309 19.44 -0.99 -35.07
CA LEU A 309 18.41 -1.99 -35.35
C LEU A 309 18.41 -3.10 -34.31
N PHE A 310 19.58 -3.65 -33.96
CA PHE A 310 19.69 -4.71 -32.96
C PHE A 310 19.19 -4.23 -31.59
N PHE A 311 19.59 -3.03 -31.16
CA PHE A 311 19.07 -2.40 -29.95
C PHE A 311 17.54 -2.30 -29.99
N PHE A 312 16.97 -1.82 -31.09
CA PHE A 312 15.52 -1.69 -31.25
C PHE A 312 14.79 -3.04 -31.14
N GLN A 313 15.34 -4.10 -31.74
CA GLN A 313 14.76 -5.45 -31.68
C GLN A 313 14.74 -6.00 -30.26
N VAL A 314 15.86 -5.85 -29.53
CA VAL A 314 15.97 -6.24 -28.12
C VAL A 314 15.00 -5.44 -27.25
N ASP A 315 14.98 -4.11 -27.40
CA ASP A 315 14.10 -3.22 -26.65
C ASP A 315 12.61 -3.59 -26.82
N LYS A 316 12.22 -3.88 -28.06
CA LYS A 316 10.85 -4.25 -28.42
C LYS A 316 10.40 -5.56 -27.77
N ILE A 317 11.28 -6.55 -27.65
CA ILE A 317 10.99 -7.81 -26.95
C ILE A 317 10.80 -7.52 -25.46
N LEU A 318 11.75 -6.82 -24.83
CA LEU A 318 11.70 -6.47 -23.41
C LEU A 318 10.45 -5.66 -23.05
N GLN A 319 10.04 -4.72 -23.91
CA GLN A 319 8.84 -3.90 -23.73
C GLN A 319 7.56 -4.75 -23.57
N SER A 320 7.53 -5.96 -24.14
CA SER A 320 6.38 -6.87 -24.07
C SER A 320 6.04 -7.30 -22.64
N PHE A 321 7.06 -7.43 -21.78
CA PHE A 321 6.90 -7.85 -20.38
C PHE A 321 6.68 -6.66 -19.45
N VAL A 322 7.36 -5.55 -19.70
CA VAL A 322 7.35 -4.35 -18.85
C VAL A 322 5.97 -3.70 -18.74
N ILE A 323 5.20 -3.67 -19.83
CA ILE A 323 3.89 -3.00 -19.81
C ILE A 323 2.87 -3.70 -18.92
N ILE A 324 2.91 -5.04 -18.87
CA ILE A 324 2.05 -5.86 -18.02
C ILE A 324 2.49 -5.77 -16.56
N LEU A 325 3.80 -5.69 -16.32
CA LEU A 325 4.33 -5.54 -14.98
C LEU A 325 3.76 -4.28 -14.28
N SER A 326 3.63 -3.15 -14.98
CA SER A 326 2.99 -1.95 -14.41
C SER A 326 1.54 -2.17 -13.98
N LEU A 327 0.76 -2.98 -14.71
CA LEU A 327 -0.60 -3.35 -14.31
C LEU A 327 -0.59 -4.24 -13.06
N MET A 328 0.37 -5.16 -12.96
CA MET A 328 0.53 -6.01 -11.77
C MET A 328 0.89 -5.18 -10.53
N PHE A 329 1.78 -4.20 -10.66
CA PHE A 329 2.09 -3.24 -9.58
C PHE A 329 0.85 -2.48 -9.10
N PHE A 330 -0.01 -2.04 -10.02
CA PHE A 330 -1.27 -1.38 -9.67
C PHE A 330 -2.24 -2.31 -8.93
N ILE A 331 -2.47 -3.53 -9.44
CA ILE A 331 -3.37 -4.50 -8.81
C ILE A 331 -2.86 -4.88 -7.40
N VAL A 332 -1.56 -5.16 -7.26
CA VAL A 332 -0.96 -5.47 -5.94
C VAL A 332 -1.06 -4.28 -5.00
N ALA A 333 -0.85 -3.05 -5.47
CA ALA A 333 -1.05 -1.85 -4.65
C ALA A 333 -2.50 -1.72 -4.15
N LEU A 334 -3.51 -2.05 -4.98
CA LEU A 334 -4.91 -2.08 -4.55
C LEU A 334 -5.18 -3.19 -3.51
N ILE A 335 -4.68 -4.41 -3.74
CA ILE A 335 -4.83 -5.55 -2.81
C ILE A 335 -4.21 -5.23 -1.44
N LEU A 336 -3.07 -4.56 -1.43
CA LEU A 336 -2.37 -4.12 -0.23
C LEU A 336 -2.90 -2.80 0.35
N GLN A 337 -4.02 -2.29 -0.17
CA GLN A 337 -4.68 -1.04 0.27
C GLN A 337 -3.76 0.21 0.21
N GLN A 338 -2.78 0.22 -0.70
CA GLN A 338 -1.88 1.34 -0.94
C GLN A 338 -2.47 2.31 -1.97
N TYR A 339 -3.60 2.95 -1.63
CA TYR A 339 -4.37 3.77 -2.57
C TYR A 339 -3.57 4.92 -3.19
N LEU A 340 -2.68 5.58 -2.42
CA LEU A 340 -1.83 6.64 -2.98
C LEU A 340 -0.88 6.13 -4.07
N VAL A 341 -0.25 4.96 -3.86
CA VAL A 341 0.60 4.31 -4.86
C VAL A 341 -0.21 3.94 -6.09
N ALA A 342 -1.38 3.34 -5.88
CA ALA A 342 -2.30 3.01 -6.97
C ALA A 342 -2.70 4.26 -7.77
N SER A 343 -3.03 5.37 -7.10
CA SER A 343 -3.37 6.65 -7.73
C SER A 343 -2.21 7.24 -8.52
N VAL A 344 -0.99 7.21 -7.98
CA VAL A 344 0.21 7.69 -8.69
C VAL A 344 0.45 6.86 -9.95
N ILE A 345 0.37 5.53 -9.86
CA ILE A 345 0.52 4.64 -11.01
C ILE A 345 -0.57 4.91 -12.05
N PHE A 346 -1.82 5.06 -11.59
CA PHE A 346 -2.97 5.34 -12.45
C PHE A 346 -2.79 6.67 -13.20
N ILE A 347 -2.51 7.77 -12.50
CA ILE A 347 -2.26 9.09 -13.11
C ILE A 347 -1.07 9.01 -14.08
N TRP A 348 -0.01 8.31 -13.68
CA TRP A 348 1.17 8.13 -14.52
C TRP A 348 0.86 7.40 -15.83
N TRP A 349 -0.10 6.47 -15.85
CA TRP A 349 -0.52 5.84 -17.11
C TRP A 349 -1.03 6.89 -18.10
N PHE A 350 -1.93 7.77 -17.69
CA PHE A 350 -2.45 8.81 -18.58
C PHE A 350 -1.38 9.82 -18.97
N LEU A 351 -0.62 10.35 -18.00
CA LEU A 351 0.43 11.33 -18.26
C LEU A 351 1.49 10.78 -19.23
N SER A 352 1.96 9.55 -18.99
CA SER A 352 2.98 8.93 -19.83
C SER A 352 2.51 8.67 -21.26
N ARG A 353 1.24 8.28 -21.46
CA ARG A 353 0.70 8.11 -22.82
C ARG A 353 0.41 9.45 -23.47
N ALA A 354 -0.02 10.46 -22.71
CA ALA A 354 -0.24 11.80 -23.23
C ALA A 354 1.04 12.39 -23.83
N LEU A 355 2.15 12.30 -23.08
CA LEU A 355 3.47 12.78 -23.51
C LEU A 355 4.01 12.03 -24.73
N LYS A 356 3.93 10.70 -24.73
CA LYS A 356 4.40 9.88 -25.87
C LYS A 356 3.58 10.08 -27.15
N LEU A 357 2.35 10.56 -27.01
CA LEU A 357 1.43 10.84 -28.12
C LEU A 357 1.32 12.33 -28.42
N TYR A 358 2.19 13.17 -27.85
CA TYR A 358 2.13 14.62 -28.00
C TYR A 358 2.13 15.06 -29.47
N SER A 359 3.02 14.48 -30.30
CA SER A 359 3.11 14.75 -31.74
C SER A 359 1.78 14.50 -32.47
N HIS A 360 1.09 13.40 -32.15
CA HIS A 360 -0.21 13.07 -32.68
C HIS A 360 -1.29 14.07 -32.22
N PHE A 361 -1.29 14.43 -30.93
CA PHE A 361 -2.29 15.35 -30.39
C PHE A 361 -2.10 16.79 -30.87
N MET A 362 -0.88 17.22 -31.17
CA MET A 362 -0.65 18.53 -31.80
C MET A 362 -1.28 18.60 -33.21
N GLN A 363 -1.27 17.50 -33.96
CA GLN A 363 -1.93 17.44 -35.26
C GLN A 363 -3.45 17.21 -35.15
N LYS A 364 -3.89 16.45 -34.14
CA LYS A 364 -5.28 16.01 -33.96
C LYS A 364 -5.74 16.18 -32.50
N PRO A 365 -5.96 17.42 -32.00
CA PRO A 365 -6.22 17.67 -30.57
C PRO A 365 -7.46 16.95 -30.04
N LYS A 366 -8.51 16.81 -30.87
CA LYS A 366 -9.75 16.07 -30.51
C LYS A 366 -9.50 14.60 -30.14
N ASN A 367 -8.39 14.01 -30.59
CA ASN A 367 -8.05 12.63 -30.26
C ASN A 367 -7.56 12.46 -28.81
N LEU A 368 -7.35 13.55 -28.05
CA LEU A 368 -7.03 13.46 -26.62
C LEU A 368 -8.12 12.69 -25.82
N LEU A 369 -9.38 12.79 -26.25
CA LEU A 369 -10.51 12.04 -25.65
C LEU A 369 -10.38 10.51 -25.81
N ILE A 370 -9.52 10.03 -26.70
CA ILE A 370 -9.27 8.59 -26.94
C ILE A 370 -8.23 8.04 -25.96
N LEU A 371 -7.53 8.91 -25.22
CA LEU A 371 -6.45 8.52 -24.32
C LEU A 371 -6.84 7.40 -23.34
N PRO A 372 -8.02 7.40 -22.67
CA PRO A 372 -8.42 6.29 -21.81
C PRO A 372 -8.53 4.95 -22.55
N ALA A 373 -9.16 4.95 -23.72
CA ALA A 373 -9.27 3.76 -24.57
C ALA A 373 -7.89 3.28 -25.05
N TYR A 374 -6.98 4.20 -25.35
CA TYR A 374 -5.61 3.88 -25.74
C TYR A 374 -4.79 3.29 -24.58
N VAL A 375 -4.94 3.79 -23.35
CA VAL A 375 -4.31 3.22 -22.15
C VAL A 375 -4.73 1.77 -21.97
N LEU A 376 -6.04 1.49 -22.04
CA LEU A 376 -6.57 0.12 -21.97
C LEU A 376 -6.02 -0.75 -23.11
N TYR A 377 -6.04 -0.25 -24.34
CA TYR A 377 -5.45 -0.92 -25.51
C TYR A 377 -3.96 -1.26 -25.29
N SER A 378 -3.20 -0.40 -24.62
CA SER A 378 -1.78 -0.63 -24.35
C SER A 378 -1.55 -1.86 -23.45
N PHE A 379 -2.41 -2.08 -22.44
CA PHE A 379 -2.34 -3.29 -21.60
C PHE A 379 -2.81 -4.54 -22.33
N ILE A 380 -3.91 -4.44 -23.08
CA ILE A 380 -4.42 -5.56 -23.90
C ILE A 380 -3.35 -6.01 -24.90
N THR A 381 -2.66 -5.07 -25.55
CA THR A 381 -1.57 -5.41 -26.49
C THR A 381 -0.33 -5.97 -25.80
N GLY A 382 -0.07 -5.61 -24.55
CA GLY A 382 0.94 -6.28 -23.71
C GLY A 382 0.66 -7.78 -23.55
N ALA A 383 -0.56 -8.13 -23.13
CA ALA A 383 -0.96 -9.52 -22.96
C ALA A 383 -0.97 -10.27 -24.31
N LEU A 384 -1.42 -9.61 -25.37
CA LEU A 384 -1.39 -10.15 -26.73
C LEU A 384 0.02 -10.46 -27.22
N LYS A 385 1.04 -9.65 -26.85
CA LYS A 385 2.45 -9.91 -27.19
C LYS A 385 2.98 -11.18 -26.50
N ILE A 386 2.64 -11.40 -25.23
CA ILE A 386 2.99 -12.64 -24.49
C ILE A 386 2.33 -13.84 -25.17
N TYR A 387 1.03 -13.76 -25.47
CA TYR A 387 0.32 -14.81 -26.21
C TYR A 387 0.91 -15.05 -27.61
N ALA A 388 1.36 -14.00 -28.32
CA ALA A 388 1.99 -14.11 -29.63
C ALA A 388 3.31 -14.89 -29.58
N LEU A 389 4.12 -14.73 -28.51
CA LEU A 389 5.36 -15.51 -28.31
C LEU A 389 5.10 -17.02 -28.18
N LEU A 390 3.99 -17.39 -27.55
CA LEU A 390 3.59 -18.80 -27.39
C LEU A 390 2.94 -19.38 -28.64
N THR A 391 2.57 -18.53 -29.60
CA THR A 391 1.83 -18.91 -30.81
C THR A 391 2.53 -18.49 -32.10
N LEU A 392 3.87 -18.39 -32.08
CA LEU A 392 4.68 -17.92 -33.22
C LEU A 392 4.48 -18.76 -34.49
N ASN A 393 4.29 -20.08 -34.35
CA ASN A 393 4.04 -20.99 -35.48
C ASN A 393 2.58 -21.05 -35.91
N THR A 394 1.68 -20.36 -35.22
CA THR A 394 0.28 -20.26 -35.64
C THR A 394 0.17 -19.29 -36.80
N GLN A 395 0.05 -19.83 -38.01
CA GLN A 395 -0.08 -19.06 -39.25
C GLN A 395 -1.54 -18.89 -39.71
N GLY A 396 -2.51 -19.27 -38.86
CA GLY A 396 -3.94 -19.17 -39.15
C GLY A 396 -4.53 -17.78 -38.87
N TRP A 397 -5.15 -17.21 -39.91
CA TRP A 397 -6.21 -16.19 -39.81
C TRP A 397 -7.16 -16.33 -41.00
N ILE A 398 -8.17 -15.45 -41.09
CA ILE A 398 -8.89 -15.10 -42.32
C ILE A 398 -7.88 -14.98 -43.46
N THR A 399 -7.69 -16.04 -44.23
CA THR A 399 -6.98 -15.97 -45.51
C THR A 399 -8.02 -16.06 -46.60
N ARG A 400 -8.25 -14.86 -47.12
CA ARG A 400 -8.28 -14.51 -48.53
C ARG A 400 -7.31 -15.31 -49.45
N TRP A 401 -6.78 -16.49 -49.14
CA TRP A 401 -6.00 -17.33 -50.07
C TRP A 401 -6.02 -18.76 -49.49
N ASP A 402 -5.96 -19.78 -50.35
CA ASP A 402 -6.30 -21.20 -50.09
C ASP A 402 -5.99 -21.73 -48.66
N LYS A 403 -7.02 -22.25 -47.99
CA LYS A 403 -7.00 -22.80 -46.64
C LYS A 403 -6.13 -24.05 -46.51
N SER A 404 -5.84 -24.76 -47.61
CA SER A 404 -5.00 -25.96 -47.65
C SER A 404 -3.58 -25.75 -47.10
N ARG A 405 -3.08 -24.51 -47.15
CA ARG A 405 -1.72 -24.12 -46.73
C ARG A 405 -1.57 -23.87 -45.23
N LEU A 406 -2.66 -23.93 -44.47
CA LEU A 406 -2.66 -23.65 -43.04
C LEU A 406 -2.43 -24.92 -42.23
N HIS A 407 -1.36 -24.95 -41.44
CA HIS A 407 -1.24 -25.94 -40.39
C HIS A 407 -2.40 -25.75 -39.39
N LYS A 408 -3.28 -26.75 -39.25
CA LYS A 408 -4.41 -26.69 -38.30
C LYS A 408 -3.85 -26.51 -36.88
N SER A 409 -4.07 -25.34 -36.29
CA SER A 409 -3.80 -25.13 -34.87
C SER A 409 -4.83 -25.89 -34.05
N ARG A 410 -4.37 -26.94 -33.36
CA ARG A 410 -5.19 -27.71 -32.40
C ARG A 410 -5.76 -26.75 -31.35
N PHE A 411 -7.05 -26.84 -31.09
CA PHE A 411 -7.74 -26.05 -30.06
C PHE A 411 -6.98 -26.08 -28.72
N VAL A 412 -6.49 -27.26 -28.34
CA VAL A 412 -5.63 -27.50 -27.17
C VAL A 412 -4.42 -26.57 -27.12
N GLY A 413 -3.73 -26.34 -28.24
CA GLY A 413 -2.55 -25.47 -28.28
C GLY A 413 -2.89 -23.98 -28.06
N ARG A 414 -4.07 -23.53 -28.49
CA ARG A 414 -4.55 -22.16 -28.22
C ARG A 414 -5.00 -22.01 -26.77
N ALA A 415 -5.72 -22.99 -26.24
CA ALA A 415 -6.13 -23.02 -24.84
C ALA A 415 -4.92 -23.03 -23.90
N PHE A 416 -3.92 -23.86 -24.20
CA PHE A 416 -2.65 -23.90 -23.46
C PHE A 416 -1.91 -22.56 -23.51
N ALA A 417 -1.78 -21.94 -24.69
CA ALA A 417 -1.12 -20.64 -24.80
C ALA A 417 -1.85 -19.54 -24.02
N SER A 418 -3.20 -19.55 -24.01
CA SER A 418 -3.99 -18.64 -23.18
C SER A 418 -3.78 -18.89 -21.69
N PHE A 419 -3.82 -20.16 -21.25
CA PHE A 419 -3.56 -20.55 -19.87
C PHE A 419 -2.17 -20.10 -19.41
N VAL A 420 -1.12 -20.39 -20.18
CA VAL A 420 0.25 -19.99 -19.85
C VAL A 420 0.38 -18.46 -19.83
N THR A 421 -0.32 -17.74 -20.71
CA THR A 421 -0.33 -16.27 -20.67
C THR A 421 -0.90 -15.75 -19.35
N VAL A 422 -2.03 -16.28 -18.90
CA VAL A 422 -2.65 -15.91 -17.61
C VAL A 422 -1.75 -16.33 -16.44
N PHE A 423 -1.17 -17.52 -16.49
CA PHE A 423 -0.26 -18.02 -15.46
C PHE A 423 0.98 -17.13 -15.32
N ILE A 424 1.58 -16.68 -16.43
CA ILE A 424 2.69 -15.72 -16.40
C ILE A 424 2.24 -14.41 -15.73
N MET A 425 1.05 -13.90 -16.04
CA MET A 425 0.53 -12.68 -15.41
C MET A 425 0.32 -12.85 -13.90
N ILE A 426 -0.28 -13.96 -13.46
CA ILE A 426 -0.46 -14.27 -12.05
C ILE A 426 0.91 -14.42 -11.36
N GLY A 427 1.85 -15.11 -11.99
CA GLY A 427 3.22 -15.27 -11.49
C GLY A 427 3.94 -13.93 -11.33
N LEU A 428 3.78 -12.99 -12.28
CA LEU A 428 4.30 -11.63 -12.15
C LEU A 428 3.63 -10.87 -10.99
N GLY A 429 2.31 -11.01 -10.83
CA GLY A 429 1.59 -10.44 -9.68
C GLY A 429 2.08 -11.00 -8.34
N ALA A 430 2.25 -12.32 -8.25
CA ALA A 430 2.81 -13.00 -7.09
C ALA A 430 4.25 -12.56 -6.82
N ALA A 431 5.09 -12.42 -7.85
CA ALA A 431 6.46 -11.93 -7.72
C ALA A 431 6.50 -10.50 -7.17
N VAL A 432 5.61 -9.60 -7.64
CA VAL A 432 5.49 -8.24 -7.10
C VAL A 432 5.00 -8.25 -5.65
N TYR A 433 4.03 -9.12 -5.32
CA TYR A 433 3.55 -9.30 -3.95
C TYR A 433 4.65 -9.81 -3.02
N PHE A 434 5.35 -10.88 -3.40
CA PHE A 434 6.47 -11.41 -2.63
C PHE A 434 7.64 -10.44 -2.53
N TYR A 435 7.97 -9.73 -3.62
CA TYR A 435 8.94 -8.64 -3.57
C TYR A 435 8.57 -7.64 -2.48
N LYS A 436 7.29 -7.25 -2.36
CA LYS A 436 6.87 -6.33 -1.29
C LYS A 436 6.95 -6.96 0.11
N GLN A 437 6.71 -8.26 0.24
CA GLN A 437 6.81 -8.97 1.52
C GLN A 437 8.25 -9.21 1.98
N TYR A 438 9.21 -9.33 1.06
CA TYR A 438 10.61 -9.65 1.39
C TYR A 438 11.58 -8.48 1.26
N THR A 439 11.21 -7.43 0.53
CA THR A 439 12.05 -6.24 0.35
C THR A 439 11.63 -5.16 1.35
N TYR A 440 12.15 -5.27 2.55
CA TYR A 440 12.12 -4.18 3.52
C TYR A 440 13.38 -3.33 3.33
N PHE A 441 13.22 -2.02 3.09
CA PHE A 441 14.38 -1.10 3.01
C PHE A 441 15.14 -1.01 4.35
N ILE A 442 14.47 -1.40 5.42
CA ILE A 442 15.03 -1.55 6.75
C ILE A 442 14.58 -2.92 7.27
N PRO A 443 15.49 -3.86 7.59
CA PRO A 443 15.12 -5.11 8.24
C PRO A 443 14.19 -4.83 9.43
N TYR A 444 13.15 -5.65 9.67
CA TYR A 444 12.15 -5.40 10.72
C TYR A 444 12.80 -5.07 12.08
N ALA A 445 13.88 -5.78 12.43
CA ALA A 445 14.70 -5.53 13.62
C ALA A 445 15.41 -4.16 13.64
N LYS A 446 15.81 -3.61 12.49
CA LYS A 446 16.39 -2.26 12.36
C LYS A 446 15.32 -1.17 12.26
N LYS A 447 14.09 -1.49 11.87
CA LYS A 447 12.99 -0.51 11.74
C LYS A 447 12.60 0.05 13.10
N GLU A 448 12.61 -0.79 14.14
CA GLU A 448 12.40 -0.34 15.52
C GLU A 448 13.60 0.40 16.10
N ILE A 449 14.82 -0.01 15.74
CA ILE A 449 16.05 0.71 16.12
C ILE A 449 16.08 2.11 15.48
N PHE A 450 15.70 2.23 14.21
CA PHE A 450 15.68 3.51 13.51
C PHE A 450 14.46 4.38 13.88
N LEU A 451 13.27 3.78 14.12
CA LEU A 451 12.15 4.50 14.75
C LEU A 451 12.57 5.08 16.11
N SER A 452 13.36 4.35 16.90
CA SER A 452 13.91 4.83 18.18
C SER A 452 14.97 5.94 18.03
N GLN A 453 15.49 6.15 16.83
CA GLN A 453 16.51 7.17 16.53
C GLN A 453 15.95 8.44 15.86
N VAL A 454 14.76 8.38 15.24
CA VAL A 454 14.24 9.46 14.37
C VAL A 454 12.82 9.96 14.72
N LEU A 455 12.10 9.25 15.60
CA LEU A 455 11.31 10.00 16.59
C LEU A 455 12.27 10.99 17.25
N PRO A 456 11.88 12.24 17.57
CA PRO A 456 12.77 13.14 18.28
C PRO A 456 13.36 12.31 19.40
N LYS A 457 14.70 12.17 19.40
CA LYS A 457 15.40 11.83 20.61
C LYS A 457 15.10 13.00 21.54
N TYR A 458 13.92 12.97 22.15
CA TYR A 458 13.82 13.24 23.57
C TYR A 458 15.02 12.53 24.12
N ASP A 459 15.89 13.32 24.69
CA ASP A 459 17.14 12.85 25.23
C ASP A 459 16.79 11.71 26.17
N ASN A 460 16.88 10.48 25.66
CA ASN A 460 16.53 9.30 26.42
C ASN A 460 17.58 9.16 27.54
N SER A 461 18.69 9.91 27.53
CA SER A 461 19.55 10.05 28.69
C SER A 461 18.89 10.80 29.84
N ILE A 462 18.01 11.78 29.59
CA ILE A 462 17.34 12.54 30.66
C ILE A 462 16.14 11.75 31.24
N ILE A 463 15.47 10.91 30.43
CA ILE A 463 14.30 10.12 30.88
C ILE A 463 14.68 8.68 31.28
N ALA A 464 15.69 8.06 30.67
CA ALA A 464 16.14 6.71 31.04
C ALA A 464 17.08 6.68 32.25
N GLN A 465 17.63 7.82 32.67
CA GLN A 465 18.38 7.91 33.95
C GLN A 465 17.51 8.30 35.14
N ASN A 466 16.33 8.87 34.89
CA ASN A 466 15.40 9.29 35.93
C ASN A 466 14.02 8.77 35.59
N PRO A 467 13.56 7.68 36.20
CA PRO A 467 12.21 7.18 35.93
C PRO A 467 11.17 8.27 36.18
N VAL A 468 10.12 8.14 35.41
CA VAL A 468 9.02 9.08 35.29
C VAL A 468 8.47 9.39 36.68
N LEU A 469 8.47 10.67 37.05
CA LEU A 469 8.20 11.22 38.41
C LEU A 469 9.37 11.25 39.43
N GLY A 470 10.63 11.14 38.99
CA GLY A 470 11.78 11.28 39.90
C GLY A 470 11.97 10.03 40.73
N THR A 471 11.50 8.89 40.24
CA THR A 471 11.61 7.66 41.00
C THR A 471 13.09 7.24 41.06
N SER A 472 13.59 6.77 42.18
CA SER A 472 14.83 6.00 42.19
C SER A 472 14.42 4.53 42.12
N THR A 473 15.27 3.71 41.49
CA THR A 473 15.07 2.28 41.36
C THR A 473 14.74 1.62 42.71
N GLY A 474 13.64 0.87 42.77
CA GLY A 474 13.35 -0.12 43.79
C GLY A 474 12.75 0.42 45.09
N GLY A 475 11.43 0.68 45.12
CA GLY A 475 10.78 0.84 46.42
C GLY A 475 9.32 1.33 46.45
N MET A 476 8.84 2.05 45.44
CA MET A 476 7.54 2.72 45.56
C MET A 476 6.37 1.81 45.20
N LYS A 477 5.41 1.69 46.13
CA LYS A 477 4.31 0.72 46.15
C LYS A 477 2.94 1.36 45.93
N ASN A 478 2.81 2.70 46.02
CA ASN A 478 1.51 3.36 45.94
C ASN A 478 1.59 4.74 45.28
N LEU A 479 1.30 4.75 43.97
CA LEU A 479 1.20 5.96 43.15
C LEU A 479 -0.26 6.40 42.94
N PHE A 480 -1.19 6.02 43.81
CA PHE A 480 -2.59 6.36 43.63
C PHE A 480 -2.88 7.83 43.95
N VAL A 481 -3.58 8.55 43.06
CA VAL A 481 -3.97 9.96 43.25
C VAL A 481 -5.43 10.01 43.66
N LYS A 482 -5.70 10.47 44.89
CA LYS A 482 -7.07 10.55 45.41
C LYS A 482 -7.77 11.81 44.93
N ASN A 483 -9.08 11.73 44.71
CA ASN A 483 -9.92 12.92 44.64
C ASN A 483 -10.21 13.45 46.07
N TYR A 484 -10.27 14.79 46.22
CA TYR A 484 -10.85 15.42 47.40
C TYR A 484 -11.75 16.58 46.99
N LYS A 485 -13.05 16.43 47.24
CA LYS A 485 -14.01 17.51 47.09
C LYS A 485 -14.00 18.39 48.35
N VAL A 486 -13.75 19.68 48.15
CA VAL A 486 -13.70 20.67 49.23
C VAL A 486 -15.13 20.99 49.68
N GLU A 487 -15.53 20.56 50.87
CA GLU A 487 -16.92 20.74 51.36
C GLU A 487 -17.18 22.10 52.00
N LYS A 488 -16.12 22.75 52.48
CA LYS A 488 -16.13 24.15 52.96
C LYS A 488 -14.78 24.76 52.60
N THR A 489 -14.68 26.07 52.48
CA THR A 489 -13.37 26.72 52.23
C THR A 489 -12.39 26.32 53.34
N GLU A 490 -11.28 25.68 52.97
CA GLU A 490 -10.28 25.12 53.88
C GLU A 490 -8.88 25.59 53.48
N SER A 491 -7.96 25.71 54.45
CA SER A 491 -6.55 26.01 54.15
C SER A 491 -5.87 24.80 53.52
N LEU A 492 -4.96 25.05 52.57
CA LEU A 492 -4.15 23.97 51.98
C LEU A 492 -3.28 23.27 53.02
N SER A 493 -2.86 23.96 54.09
CA SER A 493 -2.12 23.36 55.22
C SER A 493 -2.95 22.33 55.98
N SER A 494 -4.25 22.60 56.20
CA SER A 494 -5.18 21.67 56.84
C SER A 494 -5.40 20.42 55.97
N ILE A 495 -5.66 20.63 54.67
CA ILE A 495 -5.85 19.55 53.70
C ILE A 495 -4.58 18.71 53.58
N ALA A 496 -3.41 19.34 53.46
CA ALA A 496 -2.12 18.66 53.39
C ALA A 496 -1.85 17.80 54.64
N SER A 497 -2.13 18.34 55.83
CA SER A 497 -2.01 17.61 57.10
C SER A 497 -2.96 16.41 57.18
N LYS A 498 -4.22 16.57 56.73
CA LYS A 498 -5.24 15.52 56.69
C LYS A 498 -4.80 14.31 55.86
N PHE A 499 -4.09 14.53 54.75
CA PHE A 499 -3.59 13.47 53.89
C PHE A 499 -2.12 13.10 54.14
N GLY A 500 -1.45 13.81 55.06
CA GLY A 500 -0.05 13.61 55.41
C GLY A 500 0.91 13.82 54.24
N ILE A 501 0.68 14.87 53.43
CA ILE A 501 1.50 15.26 52.28
C ILE A 501 2.08 16.67 52.47
N ASP A 502 3.17 17.00 51.78
CA ASP A 502 3.74 18.36 51.80
C ASP A 502 2.79 19.35 51.09
N GLN A 503 2.54 20.50 51.72
CA GLN A 503 1.61 21.52 51.20
C GLN A 503 2.03 22.03 49.81
N ARG A 504 3.33 22.14 49.52
CA ARG A 504 3.83 22.57 48.20
C ARG A 504 3.55 21.52 47.14
N GLN A 505 3.59 20.23 47.50
CA GLN A 505 3.21 19.13 46.60
C GLN A 505 1.70 19.15 46.31
N LEU A 506 0.87 19.39 47.32
CA LEU A 506 -0.58 19.59 47.14
C LEU A 506 -0.88 20.79 46.23
N TYR A 507 -0.17 21.90 46.43
CA TYR A 507 -0.28 23.08 45.58
C TYR A 507 0.17 22.77 44.15
N ALA A 508 1.35 22.17 43.96
CA ALA A 508 1.91 21.80 42.66
C ALA A 508 0.93 20.97 41.81
N ALA A 509 0.27 19.98 42.42
CA ALA A 509 -0.73 19.11 41.79
C ALA A 509 -2.02 19.83 41.36
N ASN A 510 -2.26 21.05 41.87
CA ASN A 510 -3.54 21.77 41.70
C ASN A 510 -3.37 23.24 41.29
N THR A 511 -2.16 23.65 40.90
CA THR A 511 -1.83 25.05 40.58
C THR A 511 -2.78 25.68 39.57
N ALA A 512 -3.19 24.92 38.56
CA ALA A 512 -4.06 25.40 37.49
C ALA A 512 -5.45 25.85 37.97
N LYS A 513 -5.99 25.24 39.04
CA LYS A 513 -7.38 25.41 39.47
C LYS A 513 -7.54 26.13 40.81
N LEU A 514 -6.48 26.18 41.62
CA LEU A 514 -6.49 26.93 42.88
C LEU A 514 -6.44 28.43 42.59
N PRO A 515 -7.43 29.24 43.02
CA PRO A 515 -7.45 30.69 42.80
C PRO A 515 -6.42 31.44 43.67
N ASP A 516 -6.02 30.84 44.79
CA ASP A 516 -5.06 31.36 45.76
C ASP A 516 -4.05 30.25 46.18
N THR A 517 -2.92 30.66 46.75
CA THR A 517 -1.84 29.79 47.25
C THR A 517 -2.08 29.24 48.66
N SER A 518 -3.07 29.76 49.40
CA SER A 518 -3.27 29.41 50.82
C SER A 518 -4.56 28.63 51.10
N THR A 519 -5.60 28.84 50.29
CA THR A 519 -6.94 28.26 50.51
C THR A 519 -7.50 27.56 49.27
N ALA A 520 -8.36 26.57 49.49
CA ALA A 520 -9.15 25.94 48.44
C ALA A 520 -10.64 26.30 48.63
N PRO A 521 -11.32 26.82 47.60
CA PRO A 521 -12.72 27.21 47.69
C PRO A 521 -13.66 25.99 47.73
N ILE A 522 -14.84 26.17 48.32
CA ILE A 522 -15.91 25.17 48.34
C ILE A 522 -16.25 24.66 46.93
N GLY A 523 -16.48 23.35 46.82
CA GLY A 523 -16.91 22.66 45.60
C GLY A 523 -15.77 22.26 44.65
N LEU A 524 -14.55 22.80 44.82
CA LEU A 524 -13.40 22.42 44.01
C LEU A 524 -12.98 20.96 44.28
N THR A 525 -12.58 20.24 43.23
CA THR A 525 -12.03 18.88 43.36
C THR A 525 -10.51 18.93 43.22
N LEU A 526 -9.81 18.63 44.31
CA LEU A 526 -8.35 18.59 44.33
C LEU A 526 -7.84 17.18 43.99
N SER A 527 -6.75 17.14 43.25
CA SER A 527 -5.92 15.95 43.08
C SER A 527 -4.97 15.85 44.26
N ILE A 528 -5.12 14.82 45.08
CA ILE A 528 -4.26 14.56 46.24
C ILE A 528 -3.15 13.59 45.81
N PRO A 529 -1.90 14.06 45.62
CA PRO A 529 -0.79 13.18 45.27
C PRO A 529 -0.53 12.15 46.36
N SER A 530 0.03 10.99 45.99
CA SER A 530 0.54 10.03 46.97
C SER A 530 1.76 10.59 47.71
N LYS A 531 2.06 10.06 48.90
CA LYS A 531 3.26 10.44 49.67
C LYS A 531 4.58 10.06 48.97
N GLU A 532 4.50 9.10 48.05
CA GLU A 532 5.63 8.60 47.27
C GLU A 532 5.88 9.45 46.01
N MET A 533 4.99 10.38 45.67
CA MET A 533 5.17 11.27 44.51
C MET A 533 5.90 12.56 44.89
N THR A 534 6.83 12.95 44.02
CA THR A 534 7.45 14.28 44.05
C THR A 534 7.24 14.95 42.70
N LEU A 535 6.54 16.09 42.71
CA LEU A 535 6.41 17.01 41.59
C LEU A 535 7.47 18.11 41.70
N ASP A 536 7.97 18.53 40.54
CA ASP A 536 8.91 19.64 40.44
C ASP A 536 8.23 20.95 40.87
N PRO A 537 8.92 21.86 41.60
CA PRO A 537 8.34 23.13 41.99
C PRO A 537 7.93 23.93 40.74
N VAL A 538 6.64 24.24 40.61
CA VAL A 538 6.12 25.07 39.52
C VAL A 538 6.68 26.49 39.67
N LYS A 539 7.24 27.08 38.61
CA LYS A 539 7.60 28.51 38.62
C LYS A 539 6.30 29.31 38.77
N ASN A 540 6.20 30.15 39.80
CA ASN A 540 5.03 30.98 40.11
C ASN A 540 4.54 31.88 38.94
N SER A 541 5.30 31.99 37.85
CA SER A 541 5.00 32.77 36.65
C SER A 541 3.96 32.17 35.70
N ASP A 542 3.66 30.87 35.78
CA ASP A 542 2.94 30.19 34.69
C ASP A 542 1.41 30.38 34.72
N TYR A 543 0.85 30.83 35.86
CA TYR A 543 -0.59 31.02 36.01
C TYR A 543 -0.91 32.38 36.64
N SER A 544 -1.44 33.30 35.83
CA SER A 544 -1.85 34.65 36.28
C SER A 544 -2.84 34.59 37.45
N THR A 545 -2.52 35.33 38.52
CA THR A 545 -3.39 35.59 39.68
C THR A 545 -4.17 36.89 39.52
N SER A 546 -4.15 37.52 38.34
CA SER A 546 -4.85 38.77 38.09
C SER A 546 -6.36 38.61 38.32
N PRO A 547 -7.08 39.60 38.89
CA PRO A 547 -8.51 39.49 39.21
C PRO A 547 -9.39 39.04 38.03
N GLY A 548 -9.03 39.39 36.79
CA GLY A 548 -9.74 38.97 35.58
C GLY A 548 -9.64 37.47 35.25
N ALA A 549 -8.62 36.76 35.73
CA ALA A 549 -8.44 35.31 35.52
C ALA A 549 -9.35 34.45 36.43
N LEU A 550 -9.90 35.06 37.49
CA LEU A 550 -10.80 34.43 38.45
C LEU A 550 -12.28 34.51 38.03
N ASN A 551 -12.62 35.46 37.15
CA ASN A 551 -13.99 35.63 36.65
C ASN A 551 -14.31 34.60 35.57
N LEU A 552 -15.56 34.13 35.54
CA LEU A 552 -16.05 33.29 34.44
C LEU A 552 -16.14 34.12 33.16
N ARG A 553 -15.26 33.82 32.20
CA ARG A 553 -15.22 34.44 30.88
C ARG A 553 -15.46 33.38 29.82
N VAL A 554 -16.38 33.68 28.91
CA VAL A 554 -16.70 32.82 27.77
C VAL A 554 -16.41 33.62 26.50
N GLU A 555 -15.51 33.10 25.68
CA GLU A 555 -15.09 33.69 24.41
C GLU A 555 -15.47 32.76 23.26
N ARG A 556 -15.51 33.31 22.06
CA ARG A 556 -15.84 32.56 20.85
C ARG A 556 -14.81 32.77 19.77
N ASP A 557 -14.31 31.66 19.25
CA ASP A 557 -13.54 31.63 18.01
C ASP A 557 -14.44 31.14 16.87
N GLU A 558 -14.88 32.09 16.06
CA GLU A 558 -15.72 31.85 14.88
C GLU A 558 -15.04 30.94 13.85
N LYS A 559 -13.71 31.04 13.70
CA LYS A 559 -12.98 30.31 12.64
C LYS A 559 -12.93 28.83 12.90
N THR A 560 -12.79 28.45 14.18
CA THR A 560 -12.73 27.04 14.60
C THR A 560 -14.05 26.54 15.19
N ASN A 561 -15.09 27.38 15.19
CA ASN A 561 -16.36 27.15 15.86
C ASN A 561 -16.14 26.63 17.30
N THR A 562 -15.34 27.37 18.08
CA THR A 562 -14.93 26.97 19.43
C THR A 562 -15.43 27.98 20.48
N ILE A 563 -16.12 27.47 21.49
CA ILE A 563 -16.42 28.15 22.76
C ILE A 563 -15.20 27.94 23.68
N ILE A 564 -14.54 29.03 24.06
CA ILE A 564 -13.39 29.01 24.96
C ILE A 564 -13.84 29.50 26.33
N ILE A 565 -13.56 28.72 27.38
CA ILE A 565 -14.00 29.04 28.73
C ILE A 565 -12.79 29.21 29.66
N PHE A 566 -12.79 30.34 30.38
CA PHE A 566 -11.85 30.66 31.45
C PHE A 566 -12.63 30.88 32.75
N GLY A 567 -12.01 30.54 33.88
CA GLY A 567 -12.62 30.74 35.19
C GLY A 567 -11.93 29.89 36.22
N ARG A 568 -10.73 30.32 36.65
CA ARG A 568 -9.90 29.56 37.58
C ARG A 568 -10.65 29.29 38.88
N GLY A 569 -10.83 28.01 39.22
CA GLY A 569 -11.56 27.58 40.41
C GLY A 569 -13.09 27.67 40.31
N LYS A 570 -13.65 28.00 39.13
CA LYS A 570 -15.10 28.06 38.91
C LYS A 570 -15.65 26.70 38.49
N LEU A 571 -16.81 26.36 39.05
CA LEU A 571 -17.66 25.25 38.61
C LEU A 571 -18.65 25.79 37.58
N ILE A 572 -18.75 25.13 36.44
CA ILE A 572 -19.61 25.54 35.32
C ILE A 572 -20.56 24.41 34.99
N THR A 573 -21.84 24.74 34.82
CA THR A 573 -22.85 23.80 34.31
C THR A 573 -23.33 24.21 32.92
N PHE A 574 -24.07 23.33 32.24
CA PHE A 574 -24.57 23.61 30.90
C PHE A 574 -25.62 24.72 30.87
N SER A 575 -26.42 24.86 31.94
CA SER A 575 -27.44 25.90 32.07
C SER A 575 -26.85 27.28 32.27
N GLU A 576 -25.71 27.37 32.94
CA GLU A 576 -24.96 28.62 33.02
C GLU A 576 -24.31 28.96 31.67
N LEU A 577 -23.72 27.94 31.02
CA LEU A 577 -23.01 28.13 29.76
C LEU A 577 -23.96 28.49 28.61
N SER A 578 -25.12 27.84 28.50
CA SER A 578 -26.10 28.05 27.42
C SER A 578 -26.62 29.49 27.40
N LYS A 579 -26.86 30.08 28.58
CA LYS A 579 -27.24 31.49 28.74
C LYS A 579 -26.19 32.47 28.20
N LYS A 580 -24.92 32.07 28.10
CA LYS A 580 -23.81 32.90 27.62
C LYS A 580 -23.48 32.70 26.14
N VAL A 581 -23.72 31.52 25.58
CA VAL A 581 -23.31 31.18 24.19
C VAL A 581 -24.45 31.15 23.18
N GLY A 582 -25.69 30.90 23.65
CA GLY A 582 -26.88 30.80 22.82
C GLY A 582 -27.16 29.41 22.23
N ASP A 583 -28.44 29.19 21.93
CA ASP A 583 -29.02 27.91 21.51
C ASP A 583 -28.43 27.31 20.23
N GLN A 584 -27.81 28.10 19.38
CA GLN A 584 -27.23 27.60 18.13
C GLN A 584 -25.95 26.78 18.36
N TYR A 585 -25.29 26.91 19.54
CA TYR A 585 -24.09 26.15 19.89
C TYR A 585 -24.30 25.14 21.00
N LEU A 586 -25.13 25.46 21.98
CA LEU A 586 -25.46 24.58 23.08
C LEU A 586 -26.94 24.72 23.42
N LYS A 587 -27.71 23.66 23.17
CA LYS A 587 -29.16 23.67 23.34
C LYS A 587 -29.67 22.46 24.08
N GLN A 588 -30.63 22.69 24.98
CA GLN A 588 -31.44 21.62 25.53
C GLN A 588 -32.53 21.28 24.51
N ILE A 589 -32.44 20.10 23.90
CA ILE A 589 -33.40 19.64 22.87
C ILE A 589 -34.70 19.18 23.52
N LYS A 590 -34.59 18.54 24.69
CA LYS A 590 -35.69 18.13 25.56
C LYS A 590 -35.14 17.98 26.99
N PRO A 591 -35.98 17.90 28.04
CA PRO A 591 -35.50 17.81 29.42
C PRO A 591 -34.40 16.74 29.59
N GLY A 592 -33.24 17.15 30.08
CA GLY A 592 -32.05 16.31 30.28
C GLY A 592 -31.26 15.95 29.02
N VAL A 593 -31.75 16.22 27.80
CA VAL A 593 -31.01 15.92 26.56
C VAL A 593 -30.51 17.21 25.93
N TRP A 594 -29.20 17.33 25.85
CA TRP A 594 -28.52 18.50 25.30
C TRP A 594 -27.77 18.15 24.03
N ARG A 595 -27.69 19.10 23.11
CA ARG A 595 -26.86 19.03 21.91
C ARG A 595 -25.80 20.11 21.95
N LEU A 596 -24.55 19.71 21.71
CA LEU A 596 -23.41 20.59 21.51
C LEU A 596 -23.07 20.61 20.02
N SER A 597 -23.11 21.80 19.42
CA SER A 597 -22.87 22.08 18.00
C SER A 597 -21.62 22.95 17.76
N ALA A 598 -20.86 23.26 18.81
CA ALA A 598 -19.57 23.93 18.75
C ALA A 598 -18.53 23.18 19.59
N ASN A 599 -17.25 23.31 19.24
CA ASN A 599 -16.17 22.81 20.09
C ASN A 599 -16.21 23.52 21.45
N LEU A 600 -15.97 22.77 22.52
CA LEU A 600 -15.87 23.29 23.87
C LEU A 600 -14.42 23.18 24.33
N TYR A 601 -13.78 24.29 24.65
CA TYR A 601 -12.39 24.32 25.11
C TYR A 601 -12.26 25.04 26.45
N LEU A 602 -12.01 24.27 27.51
CA LEU A 602 -11.75 24.80 28.84
C LEU A 602 -10.27 25.08 29.03
N HIS A 603 -9.96 26.28 29.53
CA HIS A 603 -8.57 26.71 29.71
C HIS A 603 -8.36 27.36 31.08
N ASN A 604 -7.27 26.98 31.75
CA ASN A 604 -6.76 27.60 32.99
C ASN A 604 -7.74 27.59 34.17
N GLY A 605 -8.05 26.38 34.66
CA GLY A 605 -8.64 26.15 35.96
C GLY A 605 -10.16 25.95 36.10
N PRO A 606 -11.03 26.16 35.09
CA PRO A 606 -12.44 25.87 35.29
C PRO A 606 -12.72 24.37 35.36
N THR A 607 -13.80 24.01 36.04
CA THR A 607 -14.34 22.65 36.12
C THR A 607 -15.71 22.60 35.46
N LEU A 608 -15.87 21.79 34.43
CA LEU A 608 -17.18 21.51 33.81
C LEU A 608 -17.86 20.34 34.52
N VAL A 609 -19.06 20.56 35.03
CA VAL A 609 -19.86 19.53 35.69
C VAL A 609 -20.98 19.07 34.77
N LEU A 610 -20.94 17.79 34.41
CA LEU A 610 -21.95 17.09 33.62
C LEU A 610 -22.65 16.07 34.53
N ASP A 611 -23.88 16.37 34.91
CA ASP A 611 -24.59 15.64 35.96
C ASP A 611 -26.07 15.48 35.61
N LYS A 612 -26.64 14.31 35.93
CA LYS A 612 -28.03 13.94 35.64
C LYS A 612 -29.08 14.93 36.14
N ARG A 613 -28.78 15.74 37.16
CA ARG A 613 -29.67 16.83 37.62
C ARG A 613 -30.03 17.80 36.50
N GLU A 614 -29.15 17.97 35.52
CA GLU A 614 -29.34 18.90 34.40
C GLU A 614 -29.22 18.22 33.02
N LEU A 615 -28.42 17.16 32.93
CA LEU A 615 -27.98 16.52 31.70
C LEU A 615 -27.96 15.00 31.90
N SER A 616 -28.90 14.28 31.28
CA SER A 616 -28.88 12.81 31.20
C SER A 616 -28.23 12.30 29.92
N TRP A 617 -28.34 13.04 28.81
CA TRP A 617 -27.71 12.67 27.54
C TRP A 617 -27.16 13.88 26.79
N LEU A 618 -25.86 13.88 26.53
CA LEU A 618 -25.17 14.83 25.69
C LEU A 618 -24.92 14.26 24.29
N GLN A 619 -25.53 14.89 23.29
CA GLN A 619 -25.28 14.65 21.88
C GLN A 619 -24.20 15.61 21.38
N LEU A 620 -23.04 15.07 20.99
CA LEU A 620 -21.99 15.83 20.32
C LEU A 620 -22.22 15.76 18.81
N GLU A 621 -22.53 16.89 18.17
CA GLU A 621 -22.77 16.92 16.73
C GLU A 621 -21.59 16.32 15.95
N SER A 622 -21.87 15.33 15.09
CA SER A 622 -20.88 14.58 14.31
C SER A 622 -21.52 14.04 13.04
N ASN A 623 -21.07 14.50 11.88
CA ASN A 623 -21.59 14.12 10.56
C ASN A 623 -20.51 14.22 9.48
N GLU A 624 -20.87 13.93 8.22
CA GLU A 624 -19.90 13.85 7.11
C GLU A 624 -19.17 15.17 6.83
N LYS A 625 -19.69 16.31 7.33
CA LYS A 625 -19.14 17.64 7.09
C LYS A 625 -18.34 18.17 8.27
N ASN A 626 -18.74 17.85 9.50
CA ASN A 626 -18.11 18.39 10.70
C ASN A 626 -18.41 17.54 11.94
N PHE A 627 -17.55 17.67 12.94
CA PHE A 627 -17.75 17.12 14.28
C PHE A 627 -17.26 18.12 15.35
N VAL A 628 -17.65 17.91 16.61
CA VAL A 628 -17.26 18.77 17.73
C VAL A 628 -16.45 18.01 18.78
N SER A 629 -15.76 18.74 19.65
CA SER A 629 -14.96 18.14 20.72
C SER A 629 -15.18 18.86 22.05
N ILE A 630 -15.05 18.11 23.14
CA ILE A 630 -14.88 18.67 24.48
C ILE A 630 -13.42 18.51 24.85
N ARG A 631 -12.72 19.63 24.98
CA ARG A 631 -11.30 19.67 25.27
C ARG A 631 -11.03 20.51 26.51
N THR A 632 -10.07 20.07 27.32
CA THR A 632 -9.54 20.91 28.39
C THR A 632 -8.02 20.98 28.31
N GLN A 633 -7.46 22.10 28.74
CA GLN A 633 -6.05 22.24 29.06
C GLN A 633 -5.95 22.98 30.38
N ASN A 634 -5.37 22.31 31.39
CA ASN A 634 -5.32 22.82 32.77
C ASN A 634 -6.72 23.05 33.37
N GLY A 635 -7.75 22.34 32.92
CA GLY A 635 -9.12 22.43 33.44
C GLY A 635 -9.75 21.05 33.62
N ASP A 636 -10.80 20.96 34.43
CA ASP A 636 -11.34 19.68 34.89
C ASP A 636 -12.68 19.34 34.24
N LEU A 637 -12.94 18.05 34.09
CA LEU A 637 -14.24 17.51 33.68
C LEU A 637 -14.77 16.56 34.76
N ARG A 638 -16.02 16.73 35.15
CA ARG A 638 -16.69 15.80 36.07
C ARG A 638 -17.98 15.30 35.44
N MET A 639 -18.11 13.98 35.30
CA MET A 639 -19.24 13.31 34.67
C MET A 639 -19.89 12.36 35.67
N GLN A 640 -21.20 12.48 35.87
CA GLN A 640 -21.94 11.69 36.84
C GLN A 640 -23.32 11.32 36.28
N ASP A 641 -23.57 10.02 36.10
CA ASP A 641 -24.85 9.48 35.63
C ASP A 641 -25.31 10.05 34.27
N VAL A 642 -24.35 10.28 33.36
CA VAL A 642 -24.62 10.88 32.04
C VAL A 642 -24.28 9.94 30.89
N LYS A 643 -24.98 10.09 29.78
CA LYS A 643 -24.63 9.49 28.49
C LYS A 643 -24.01 10.55 27.58
N ILE A 644 -22.92 10.25 26.88
CA ILE A 644 -22.27 11.16 25.92
C ILE A 644 -21.95 10.40 24.63
N THR A 645 -22.43 10.91 23.49
CA THR A 645 -22.28 10.22 22.20
C THR A 645 -21.99 11.15 21.03
N SER A 646 -21.22 10.68 20.06
CA SER A 646 -21.20 11.28 18.71
C SER A 646 -22.56 11.06 18.03
N TRP A 647 -23.19 12.14 17.58
CA TRP A 647 -24.57 12.13 17.09
C TRP A 647 -24.69 12.86 15.77
N ASN A 648 -25.23 12.18 14.76
CA ASN A 648 -25.55 12.79 13.47
C ASN A 648 -26.98 13.31 13.52
N SER A 649 -27.15 14.61 13.72
CA SER A 649 -28.49 15.20 13.83
C SER A 649 -29.33 15.06 12.56
N ALA A 650 -28.70 15.05 11.38
CA ALA A 650 -29.37 14.92 10.10
C ALA A 650 -29.93 13.50 9.89
N LYS A 651 -29.24 12.48 10.40
CA LYS A 651 -29.67 11.07 10.33
C LYS A 651 -30.49 10.62 11.55
N ASN A 652 -30.47 11.41 12.62
CA ASN A 652 -31.07 11.06 13.91
C ASN A 652 -30.58 9.70 14.45
N ASP A 653 -29.29 9.43 14.28
CA ASP A 653 -28.60 8.22 14.74
C ASP A 653 -27.17 8.57 15.19
N TYR A 654 -26.52 7.63 15.89
CA TYR A 654 -25.11 7.73 16.24
C TYR A 654 -24.22 7.85 15.00
N ASP A 655 -23.13 8.60 15.15
CA ASP A 655 -22.12 8.62 14.10
C ASP A 655 -21.22 7.37 14.17
N LYS A 656 -21.38 6.50 13.18
CA LYS A 656 -20.71 5.20 13.06
C LYS A 656 -19.51 5.25 12.11
N ASN A 657 -19.34 6.33 11.34
CA ASN A 657 -18.29 6.42 10.34
C ASN A 657 -16.99 6.90 11.00
N LEU A 658 -15.89 6.18 10.78
CA LEU A 658 -14.57 6.54 11.32
C LEU A 658 -13.73 7.34 10.34
N LEU A 659 -14.12 7.35 9.05
CA LEU A 659 -13.29 7.86 7.96
C LEU A 659 -13.43 9.37 7.75
N ASP A 660 -14.57 9.94 8.12
CA ASP A 660 -14.88 11.37 8.11
C ASP A 660 -14.57 12.06 9.45
N GLY A 661 -14.20 11.27 10.47
CA GLY A 661 -13.91 11.76 11.81
C GLY A 661 -15.14 11.74 12.71
N ARG A 662 -14.92 11.72 14.02
CA ARG A 662 -15.98 11.68 15.03
C ARG A 662 -15.69 12.58 16.21
N SER A 663 -16.75 13.03 16.86
CA SER A 663 -16.65 13.77 18.10
C SER A 663 -15.88 13.02 19.18
N PHE A 664 -15.16 13.76 20.02
CA PHE A 664 -14.26 13.17 21.04
C PHE A 664 -14.12 14.07 22.28
N ILE A 665 -13.59 13.47 23.35
CA ILE A 665 -13.35 14.13 24.64
C ILE A 665 -11.86 13.99 25.00
N MET A 666 -11.21 15.09 25.38
CA MET A 666 -9.81 15.07 25.78
C MET A 666 -9.50 16.08 26.88
N VAL A 667 -8.79 15.65 27.92
CA VAL A 667 -8.20 16.54 28.93
C VAL A 667 -6.68 16.56 28.85
N LYS A 668 -6.05 17.71 29.11
CA LYS A 668 -4.61 17.90 28.96
C LYS A 668 -3.93 18.58 30.13
N ASP A 669 -2.66 18.20 30.32
CA ASP A 669 -1.73 18.82 31.27
C ASP A 669 -2.25 18.74 32.71
N ASN A 670 -2.37 19.86 33.44
CA ASN A 670 -2.72 19.88 34.87
C ASN A 670 -4.21 19.64 35.15
N SER A 671 -4.82 18.74 34.38
CA SER A 671 -6.25 18.47 34.34
C SER A 671 -6.62 17.22 35.11
N ARG A 672 -7.84 17.20 35.66
CA ARG A 672 -8.51 16.02 36.19
C ARG A 672 -9.79 15.72 35.41
N MET A 673 -10.02 14.46 35.08
CA MET A 673 -11.32 14.02 34.57
C MET A 673 -11.85 12.84 35.36
N ASP A 674 -13.00 13.04 35.99
CA ASP A 674 -13.69 12.02 36.77
C ASP A 674 -14.98 11.60 36.07
N ILE A 675 -15.21 10.29 35.98
CA ILE A 675 -16.34 9.69 35.27
C ILE A 675 -16.98 8.62 36.16
N TYR A 676 -18.23 8.85 36.54
CA TYR A 676 -18.98 7.96 37.42
C TYR A 676 -20.29 7.54 36.76
N ASN A 677 -20.58 6.24 36.76
CA ASN A 677 -21.86 5.66 36.32
C ASN A 677 -22.35 6.18 34.96
N SER A 678 -21.43 6.43 34.02
CA SER A 678 -21.72 7.14 32.78
C SER A 678 -21.51 6.25 31.54
N GLU A 679 -22.16 6.58 30.43
CA GLU A 679 -22.03 5.88 29.15
C GLU A 679 -21.35 6.79 28.12
N LEU A 680 -20.21 6.37 27.56
CA LEU A 680 -19.43 7.11 26.58
C LEU A 680 -19.28 6.27 25.31
N ALA A 681 -20.00 6.67 24.26
CA ALA A 681 -20.16 5.80 23.09
C ALA A 681 -20.02 6.50 21.74
N TYR A 682 -19.56 5.73 20.74
CA TYR A 682 -19.35 6.20 19.36
C TYR A 682 -18.36 7.37 19.21
N LEU A 683 -17.44 7.53 20.16
CA LEU A 683 -16.47 8.62 20.19
C LEU A 683 -15.18 8.26 19.46
N GLY A 684 -14.58 9.28 18.84
CA GLY A 684 -13.21 9.24 18.36
C GLY A 684 -12.94 8.44 17.08
N TYR A 685 -11.74 8.65 16.54
CA TYR A 685 -11.32 8.14 15.23
C TYR A 685 -9.78 8.00 15.13
N PRO A 686 -9.24 7.32 14.09
CA PRO A 686 -7.79 7.19 13.91
C PRO A 686 -7.10 8.56 13.76
N THR A 687 -5.99 8.77 14.48
CA THR A 687 -5.23 10.03 14.36
C THR A 687 -4.51 10.13 13.00
N ASN A 688 -4.42 11.35 12.48
CA ASN A 688 -3.57 11.70 11.35
C ASN A 688 -2.27 12.28 11.91
N PRO A 689 -1.07 11.88 11.43
CA PRO A 689 0.22 12.44 11.87
C PRO A 689 0.29 13.98 11.88
N SER A 690 -0.53 14.66 11.07
CA SER A 690 -0.60 16.12 10.99
C SER A 690 -1.48 16.77 12.09
N LEU A 691 -2.23 16.00 12.88
CA LEU A 691 -3.09 16.53 13.94
C LEU A 691 -2.32 16.58 15.27
N ALA A 692 -2.27 17.77 15.88
CA ALA A 692 -1.71 17.96 17.22
C ALA A 692 -2.56 17.34 18.35
N VAL A 693 -3.72 16.75 18.00
CA VAL A 693 -4.67 16.16 18.93
C VAL A 693 -4.77 14.64 18.73
N SER A 694 -5.12 13.93 19.80
CA SER A 694 -5.29 12.48 19.80
C SER A 694 -6.77 12.17 20.02
N PRO A 695 -7.59 12.16 18.96
CA PRO A 695 -9.05 12.11 19.07
C PRO A 695 -9.56 10.69 19.36
N TYR A 696 -8.81 9.86 20.10
CA TYR A 696 -9.02 8.40 20.15
C TYR A 696 -10.31 7.95 20.86
N GLY A 697 -11.15 8.86 21.32
CA GLY A 697 -12.40 8.60 22.02
C GLY A 697 -12.46 9.50 23.24
N VAL A 698 -12.15 8.92 24.40
CA VAL A 698 -12.02 9.62 25.68
C VAL A 698 -10.56 9.56 26.10
N SER A 699 -9.92 10.71 26.32
CA SER A 699 -8.45 10.76 26.44
C SER A 699 -7.91 11.69 27.51
N TRP A 700 -6.84 11.25 28.18
CA TRP A 700 -5.98 12.06 29.05
C TRP A 700 -4.62 12.21 28.38
N LYS A 701 -4.14 13.44 28.18
CA LYS A 701 -2.87 13.64 27.48
C LYS A 701 -1.98 14.74 28.05
N LEU A 702 -0.78 14.35 28.46
CA LEU A 702 0.28 15.27 28.84
C LEU A 702 0.96 15.89 27.60
N SER A 703 1.30 17.18 27.65
CA SER A 703 2.18 17.80 26.67
C SER A 703 3.64 17.39 26.93
N GLY A 704 4.41 17.09 25.87
CA GLY A 704 5.60 16.23 25.92
C GLY A 704 6.78 16.60 26.85
N GLN A 705 6.87 17.81 27.38
CA GLN A 705 7.93 18.22 28.33
C GLN A 705 7.42 18.46 29.76
N LYS A 706 6.15 18.13 30.06
CA LYS A 706 5.52 18.44 31.35
C LYS A 706 5.44 17.28 32.33
N LEU A 707 6.12 16.18 32.02
CA LEU A 707 6.24 15.06 32.95
C LEU A 707 6.92 15.58 34.23
N LYS A 708 6.38 15.25 35.40
CA LYS A 708 6.78 15.76 36.73
C LYS A 708 6.41 17.19 37.08
N SER A 709 6.14 18.07 36.12
CA SER A 709 5.83 19.48 36.40
C SER A 709 4.34 19.77 36.56
N VAL A 710 3.47 18.89 36.05
CA VAL A 710 2.01 19.01 36.22
C VAL A 710 1.39 17.64 36.48
N MET A 711 0.20 17.62 37.08
CA MET A 711 -0.52 16.39 37.41
C MET A 711 -1.74 16.19 36.51
N LEU A 712 -1.69 15.11 35.72
CA LEU A 712 -2.81 14.63 34.90
C LEU A 712 -3.37 13.35 35.52
N SER A 713 -4.63 13.37 35.96
CA SER A 713 -5.23 12.23 36.68
C SER A 713 -6.76 12.15 36.55
N GLY A 714 -7.39 11.24 37.28
CA GLY A 714 -8.83 11.01 37.28
C GLY A 714 -9.25 9.70 37.92
N GLU A 715 -10.55 9.60 38.21
CA GLU A 715 -11.22 8.36 38.64
C GLU A 715 -12.33 8.00 37.65
N VAL A 716 -12.37 6.73 37.26
CA VAL A 716 -13.36 6.20 36.32
C VAL A 716 -14.02 4.97 36.95
N ILE A 717 -15.27 5.11 37.34
CA ILE A 717 -15.99 4.10 38.12
C ILE A 717 -17.38 3.81 37.51
N GLY A 718 -17.75 2.53 37.42
CA GLY A 718 -19.11 2.11 37.10
C GLY A 718 -19.58 2.48 35.69
N SER A 719 -18.65 2.80 34.78
CA SER A 719 -18.96 3.45 33.50
C SER A 719 -18.79 2.52 32.30
N LYS A 720 -19.44 2.86 31.19
CA LYS A 720 -19.46 2.07 29.95
C LYS A 720 -18.77 2.82 28.81
N PHE A 721 -17.86 2.14 28.12
CA PHE A 721 -17.13 2.66 26.97
C PHE A 721 -17.30 1.70 25.79
N HIS A 722 -18.07 2.11 24.78
CA HIS A 722 -18.37 1.20 23.67
C HIS A 722 -18.53 1.86 22.32
N HIS A 723 -18.22 1.09 21.27
CA HIS A 723 -18.25 1.57 19.88
C HIS A 723 -17.36 2.81 19.64
N ASN A 724 -16.47 3.12 20.59
CA ASN A 724 -15.46 4.15 20.45
C ASN A 724 -14.34 3.63 19.53
N TYR A 725 -13.46 4.53 19.10
CA TYR A 725 -12.25 4.09 18.39
C TYR A 725 -11.36 3.28 19.36
N PHE A 726 -10.90 3.93 20.44
CA PHE A 726 -10.45 3.29 21.67
C PHE A 726 -11.51 3.56 22.75
N GLY A 727 -11.76 2.61 23.64
CA GLY A 727 -12.66 2.84 24.77
C GLY A 727 -12.18 4.02 25.61
N ALA A 728 -10.93 3.95 26.09
CA ALA A 728 -10.23 5.05 26.75
C ALA A 728 -8.71 5.00 26.50
N TYR A 729 -8.07 6.18 26.50
CA TYR A 729 -6.64 6.34 26.22
C TYR A 729 -5.96 7.29 27.21
N THR A 730 -4.76 6.97 27.66
CA THR A 730 -3.96 7.89 28.50
C THR A 730 -2.53 8.05 27.97
N TYR A 731 -1.96 9.24 28.14
CA TYR A 731 -0.55 9.55 27.86
C TYR A 731 -0.01 10.39 29.02
N GLY A 732 0.98 9.87 29.75
CA GLY A 732 1.59 10.53 30.91
C GLY A 732 0.64 10.78 32.09
N ALA A 733 -0.51 10.09 32.16
CA ALA A 733 -1.44 10.22 33.27
C ALA A 733 -0.96 9.37 34.46
N THR A 734 -1.25 9.82 35.69
CA THR A 734 -0.69 9.21 36.89
C THR A 734 -1.78 8.87 37.91
N GLY A 735 -1.67 7.67 38.49
CA GLY A 735 -2.39 7.31 39.71
C GLY A 735 -3.90 7.18 39.56
N MET A 736 -4.38 6.82 38.38
CA MET A 736 -5.81 6.74 38.08
C MET A 736 -6.46 5.48 38.65
N LEU A 737 -7.73 5.60 39.04
CA LEU A 737 -8.61 4.47 39.32
C LEU A 737 -9.45 4.13 38.09
N TRP A 738 -9.45 2.86 37.71
CA TRP A 738 -10.38 2.30 36.75
C TRP A 738 -11.10 1.15 37.43
N LYS A 739 -12.29 1.40 37.96
CA LYS A 739 -13.03 0.44 38.77
C LYS A 739 -14.41 0.10 38.19
N ASN A 740 -14.74 -1.20 38.08
CA ASN A 740 -16.10 -1.64 37.75
C ASN A 740 -16.65 -1.04 36.44
N ASN A 741 -15.80 -0.88 35.42
CA ASN A 741 -16.19 -0.35 34.11
C ASN A 741 -16.40 -1.45 33.08
N GLU A 742 -17.21 -1.17 32.06
CA GLU A 742 -17.47 -2.06 30.93
C GLU A 742 -16.88 -1.48 29.64
N PHE A 743 -15.94 -2.19 29.01
CA PHE A 743 -15.30 -1.79 27.74
C PHE A 743 -15.64 -2.79 26.64
N TYR A 744 -16.51 -2.41 25.70
CA TYR A 744 -16.98 -3.38 24.71
C TYR A 744 -17.25 -2.84 23.30
N ALA A 745 -17.14 -3.72 22.31
CA ALA A 745 -17.40 -3.39 20.90
C ALA A 745 -16.61 -2.15 20.40
N ASN A 746 -15.47 -1.84 21.02
CA ASN A 746 -14.61 -0.76 20.56
C ASN A 746 -13.81 -1.19 19.33
N THR A 747 -13.49 -0.24 18.47
CA THR A 747 -12.85 -0.52 17.17
C THR A 747 -11.48 -1.18 17.33
N ARG A 748 -10.70 -0.76 18.33
CA ARG A 748 -9.40 -1.37 18.64
C ARG A 748 -9.33 -1.79 20.10
N TYR A 749 -8.96 -0.89 21.00
CA TYR A 749 -8.69 -1.23 22.39
C TYR A 749 -9.88 -0.94 23.29
N GLY A 750 -10.05 -1.73 24.35
CA GLY A 750 -10.91 -1.36 25.48
C GLY A 750 -10.27 -0.22 26.28
N LEU A 751 -9.22 -0.53 27.05
CA LEU A 751 -8.47 0.44 27.85
C LEU A 751 -6.99 0.45 27.43
N ASP A 752 -6.47 1.60 26.99
CA ASP A 752 -5.10 1.79 26.47
C ASP A 752 -4.29 2.84 27.26
N PRO A 753 -3.83 2.52 28.49
CA PRO A 753 -2.77 3.25 29.14
C PRO A 753 -1.50 3.23 28.31
N HIS A 754 -1.00 4.41 27.95
CA HIS A 754 0.10 4.55 27.01
C HIS A 754 1.13 5.58 27.50
N ASP A 755 2.37 5.48 26.99
CA ASP A 755 3.48 6.43 27.15
C ASP A 755 3.55 7.03 28.56
N ASP A 756 4.19 6.30 29.47
CA ASP A 756 4.48 6.78 30.83
C ASP A 756 3.22 7.00 31.70
N SER A 757 2.13 6.29 31.39
CA SER A 757 0.94 6.24 32.26
C SER A 757 1.13 5.22 33.38
N ASN A 758 1.26 5.70 34.62
CA ASN A 758 1.86 4.94 35.72
C ASN A 758 1.00 4.96 37.00
N GLY A 759 1.14 3.92 37.81
CA GLY A 759 0.52 3.89 39.15
C GLY A 759 -0.98 3.62 39.16
N PHE A 760 -1.53 3.07 38.08
CA PHE A 760 -2.96 2.86 37.97
C PHE A 760 -3.40 1.66 38.79
N LEU A 761 -4.62 1.76 39.32
CA LEU A 761 -5.38 0.60 39.78
C LEU A 761 -6.50 0.33 38.78
N ILE A 762 -6.38 -0.77 38.05
CA ILE A 762 -7.36 -1.25 37.07
C ILE A 762 -8.03 -2.47 37.69
N THR A 763 -9.19 -2.28 38.31
CA THR A 763 -9.84 -3.29 39.14
C THR A 763 -11.31 -3.54 38.78
N GLU A 764 -11.76 -4.79 38.85
CA GLU A 764 -13.18 -5.16 38.68
C GLU A 764 -13.80 -4.78 37.31
N ASN A 765 -13.00 -4.52 36.27
CA ASN A 765 -13.52 -4.12 34.97
C ASN A 765 -13.89 -5.33 34.10
N TYR A 766 -14.86 -5.14 33.20
CA TYR A 766 -15.27 -6.11 32.20
C TYR A 766 -14.93 -5.62 30.79
N SER A 767 -13.98 -6.26 30.11
CA SER A 767 -13.52 -5.90 28.77
C SER A 767 -13.79 -7.01 27.76
N HIS A 768 -14.65 -6.77 26.77
CA HIS A 768 -15.04 -7.83 25.85
C HIS A 768 -15.41 -7.39 24.44
N ASN A 769 -15.24 -8.27 23.47
CA ASN A 769 -15.60 -8.04 22.06
C ASN A 769 -14.96 -6.78 21.45
N ASN A 770 -13.76 -6.38 21.90
CA ASN A 770 -13.02 -5.27 21.30
C ASN A 770 -12.19 -5.75 20.10
N GLY A 771 -11.98 -4.89 19.10
CA GLY A 771 -11.36 -5.26 17.83
C GLY A 771 -9.91 -5.74 17.92
N THR A 772 -9.17 -5.35 18.97
CA THR A 772 -7.80 -5.83 19.24
C THR A 772 -7.64 -6.31 20.68
N HIS A 773 -7.21 -5.46 21.61
CA HIS A 773 -6.92 -5.85 23.00
C HIS A 773 -8.01 -5.39 23.95
N GLY A 774 -8.27 -6.18 25.00
CA GLY A 774 -9.14 -5.76 26.07
C GLY A 774 -8.50 -4.62 26.89
N ILE A 775 -7.41 -4.95 27.59
CA ILE A 775 -6.60 -4.00 28.38
C ILE A 775 -5.16 -4.07 27.87
N ILE A 776 -4.56 -2.92 27.57
CA ILE A 776 -3.16 -2.82 27.11
C ILE A 776 -2.42 -1.69 27.83
N LEU A 777 -1.23 -2.00 28.36
CA LEU A 777 -0.28 -1.06 28.94
C LEU A 777 0.94 -0.96 28.02
N SER A 778 1.13 0.18 27.36
CA SER A 778 2.09 0.31 26.27
C SER A 778 3.06 1.48 26.44
N LYS A 779 4.36 1.21 26.24
CA LYS A 779 5.46 2.19 26.31
C LYS A 779 5.68 2.76 27.70
N ARG A 780 6.46 2.05 28.51
CA ARG A 780 6.91 2.49 29.84
C ARG A 780 5.74 2.77 30.81
N CYS A 781 4.67 1.98 30.72
CA CYS A 781 3.62 1.96 31.73
C CYS A 781 4.08 1.05 32.88
N MET A 782 4.39 1.63 34.03
CA MET A 782 5.07 0.97 35.15
C MET A 782 4.26 1.10 36.45
N TYR A 783 4.49 0.15 37.35
CA TYR A 783 3.89 0.12 38.70
C TYR A 783 2.35 0.18 38.69
N ASN A 784 1.72 -0.37 37.65
CA ASN A 784 0.28 -0.49 37.57
C ASN A 784 -0.17 -1.84 38.14
N VAL A 785 -1.37 -1.86 38.71
CA VAL A 785 -2.04 -3.07 39.20
C VAL A 785 -3.28 -3.32 38.35
N ILE A 786 -3.33 -4.49 37.71
CA ILE A 786 -4.48 -5.00 36.97
C ILE A 786 -5.05 -6.17 37.77
N GLU A 787 -6.15 -5.96 38.48
CA GLU A 787 -6.71 -6.98 39.38
C GLU A 787 -8.21 -7.24 39.22
N ASN A 788 -8.66 -8.46 39.49
CA ASN A 788 -10.09 -8.80 39.53
C ASN A 788 -10.88 -8.43 38.25
N ASN A 789 -10.22 -8.29 37.10
CA ASN A 789 -10.89 -7.96 35.84
C ASN A 789 -11.33 -9.22 35.09
N ILE A 790 -12.34 -9.07 34.25
CA ILE A 790 -12.77 -10.06 33.27
C ILE A 790 -12.43 -9.52 31.89
N SER A 791 -11.59 -10.22 31.12
CA SER A 791 -11.21 -9.82 29.75
C SER A 791 -11.40 -10.95 28.75
N ILE A 792 -12.48 -10.92 27.97
CA ILE A 792 -12.91 -12.06 27.14
C ILE A 792 -13.26 -11.70 25.69
N ASN A 793 -13.03 -12.63 24.77
CA ASN A 793 -13.46 -12.52 23.36
C ASN A 793 -12.99 -11.23 22.64
N ASN A 794 -11.79 -10.75 22.95
CA ASN A 794 -11.19 -9.63 22.21
C ASN A 794 -10.41 -10.17 20.99
N GLY A 795 -10.31 -9.35 19.93
CA GLY A 795 -9.77 -9.77 18.63
C GLY A 795 -8.32 -10.28 18.67
N LEU A 796 -7.53 -9.86 19.66
CA LEU A 796 -6.15 -10.27 19.89
C LEU A 796 -5.93 -10.74 21.34
N HIS A 797 -5.71 -9.83 22.29
CA HIS A 797 -5.24 -10.22 23.63
C HIS A 797 -6.22 -9.77 24.71
N GLY A 798 -6.37 -10.58 25.76
CA GLY A 798 -7.18 -10.19 26.91
C GLY A 798 -6.50 -9.06 27.67
N ILE A 799 -5.26 -9.30 28.11
CA ILE A 799 -4.41 -8.33 28.79
C ILE A 799 -3.03 -8.31 28.10
N MET A 800 -2.49 -7.12 27.83
CA MET A 800 -1.19 -6.95 27.20
C MET A 800 -0.29 -5.97 27.95
N LEU A 801 0.96 -6.38 28.21
CA LEU A 801 2.06 -5.51 28.63
C LEU A 801 3.04 -5.37 27.46
N HIS A 802 3.30 -4.15 27.03
CA HIS A 802 3.95 -3.84 25.75
C HIS A 802 5.00 -2.73 25.91
N GLU A 803 6.19 -2.93 25.35
CA GLU A 803 7.24 -1.90 25.23
C GLU A 803 7.71 -1.30 26.57
N LYS A 804 8.53 -2.04 27.32
CA LYS A 804 9.12 -1.61 28.60
C LYS A 804 8.09 -1.29 29.68
N SER A 805 6.92 -1.90 29.61
CA SER A 805 5.90 -1.79 30.65
C SER A 805 6.24 -2.76 31.78
N ASP A 806 7.16 -2.31 32.64
CA ASP A 806 7.84 -3.12 33.64
C ASP A 806 7.27 -2.89 35.06
N TYR A 807 7.54 -3.82 35.97
CA TYR A 807 7.12 -3.75 37.38
C TYR A 807 5.60 -3.63 37.59
N ASN A 808 4.80 -4.16 36.67
CA ASN A 808 3.35 -4.23 36.82
C ASN A 808 2.93 -5.54 37.52
N VAL A 809 1.77 -5.48 38.17
CA VAL A 809 1.11 -6.64 38.79
C VAL A 809 -0.17 -6.94 38.04
N VAL A 810 -0.31 -8.17 37.54
CA VAL A 810 -1.53 -8.68 36.90
C VAL A 810 -2.03 -9.84 37.75
N THR A 811 -3.06 -9.61 38.57
CA THR A 811 -3.50 -10.57 39.60
C THR A 811 -4.98 -10.87 39.59
N ASN A 812 -5.41 -12.10 39.90
CA ASN A 812 -6.83 -12.45 40.09
C ASN A 812 -7.75 -12.11 38.90
N ASN A 813 -7.24 -12.05 37.67
CA ASN A 813 -8.07 -11.77 36.50
C ASN A 813 -8.63 -13.04 35.86
N LYS A 814 -9.82 -12.95 35.27
CA LYS A 814 -10.41 -14.01 34.42
C LYS A 814 -10.28 -13.62 32.95
N VAL A 815 -9.56 -14.44 32.17
CA VAL A 815 -9.18 -14.08 30.80
C VAL A 815 -9.43 -15.23 29.83
N GLY A 816 -10.24 -15.03 28.78
CA GLY A 816 -10.58 -16.14 27.89
C GLY A 816 -11.14 -15.81 26.50
N GLY A 817 -11.05 -16.77 25.57
CA GLY A 817 -11.55 -16.58 24.20
C GLY A 817 -10.73 -15.60 23.34
N ASN A 818 -9.47 -15.32 23.70
CA ASN A 818 -8.57 -14.41 22.97
C ASN A 818 -7.48 -15.19 22.20
N VAL A 819 -6.71 -14.51 21.33
CA VAL A 819 -5.50 -15.07 20.70
C VAL A 819 -4.41 -15.35 21.75
N SER A 820 -4.20 -14.43 22.68
CA SER A 820 -3.44 -14.72 23.90
C SER A 820 -4.23 -14.22 25.08
N GLY A 821 -4.32 -15.01 26.15
CA GLY A 821 -4.96 -14.54 27.37
C GLY A 821 -4.18 -13.33 27.91
N ILE A 822 -2.97 -13.60 28.39
CA ILE A 822 -2.04 -12.57 28.87
C ILE A 822 -0.80 -12.56 27.98
N ALA A 823 -0.47 -11.41 27.41
CA ALA A 823 0.69 -11.23 26.54
C ALA A 823 1.69 -10.22 27.14
N ILE A 824 2.96 -10.61 27.18
CA ILE A 824 4.08 -9.78 27.61
C ILE A 824 5.05 -9.65 26.44
N TRP A 825 5.21 -8.42 25.95
CA TRP A 825 6.06 -8.11 24.81
C TRP A 825 7.04 -7.01 25.16
N ARG A 826 8.34 -7.30 25.00
CA ARG A 826 9.44 -6.41 25.37
C ARG A 826 9.25 -5.77 26.74
N SER A 827 8.77 -6.53 27.72
CA SER A 827 8.46 -6.02 29.07
C SER A 827 8.93 -7.03 30.12
N SER A 828 9.53 -6.53 31.19
CA SER A 828 10.32 -7.30 32.15
C SER A 828 9.93 -6.97 33.59
N ASN A 829 10.35 -7.83 34.52
CA ASN A 829 10.13 -7.64 35.95
C ASN A 829 8.64 -7.51 36.36
N ASN A 830 7.73 -8.12 35.62
CA ASN A 830 6.30 -8.10 35.93
C ASN A 830 5.90 -9.33 36.76
N LYS A 831 4.88 -9.16 37.61
CA LYS A 831 4.25 -10.25 38.34
C LYS A 831 2.88 -10.56 37.73
N VAL A 832 2.71 -11.79 37.26
CA VAL A 832 1.43 -12.33 36.76
C VAL A 832 1.03 -13.47 37.67
N ASN A 833 0.08 -13.24 38.56
CA ASN A 833 -0.24 -14.22 39.60
C ASN A 833 -1.72 -14.47 39.83
N SER A 834 -2.09 -15.68 40.25
CA SER A 834 -3.47 -16.00 40.64
C SER A 834 -4.52 -15.74 39.55
N ASN A 835 -4.14 -15.67 38.26
CA ASN A 835 -5.07 -15.44 37.17
C ASN A 835 -5.70 -16.76 36.70
N THR A 836 -6.95 -16.69 36.24
CA THR A 836 -7.65 -17.78 35.56
C THR A 836 -7.70 -17.49 34.07
N VAL A 837 -6.92 -18.24 33.27
CA VAL A 837 -6.73 -18.03 31.84
C VAL A 837 -7.24 -19.23 31.07
N THR A 838 -8.40 -19.09 30.39
CA THR A 838 -9.14 -20.22 29.80
C THR A 838 -9.45 -20.04 28.32
N ASP A 839 -9.41 -21.11 27.54
CA ASP A 839 -9.96 -21.17 26.17
C ASP A 839 -9.39 -20.12 25.19
N ASN A 840 -8.11 -19.78 25.35
CA ASN A 840 -7.39 -18.89 24.45
C ASN A 840 -6.64 -19.69 23.37
N LYS A 841 -6.13 -19.07 22.30
CA LYS A 841 -5.17 -19.76 21.41
C LYS A 841 -3.86 -20.05 22.16
N HIS A 842 -3.34 -19.04 22.86
CA HIS A 842 -2.24 -19.18 23.82
C HIS A 842 -2.69 -18.67 25.19
N GLY A 843 -2.34 -19.35 26.29
CA GLY A 843 -2.70 -18.91 27.63
C GLY A 843 -1.92 -17.65 28.04
N VAL A 844 -0.69 -17.84 28.50
CA VAL A 844 0.24 -16.78 28.88
C VAL A 844 1.45 -16.81 27.94
N ARG A 845 1.74 -15.68 27.29
CA ARG A 845 2.80 -15.54 26.28
C ARG A 845 3.80 -14.47 26.70
N ALA A 846 5.10 -14.78 26.62
CA ALA A 846 6.17 -13.81 26.80
C ALA A 846 7.20 -13.91 25.67
N ASN A 847 7.55 -12.78 25.07
CA ASN A 847 8.51 -12.75 23.95
C ASN A 847 9.25 -11.42 23.79
N ASP A 848 10.23 -11.40 22.88
CA ASP A 848 11.06 -10.26 22.53
C ASP A 848 11.78 -9.65 23.73
N LYS A 849 12.70 -10.43 24.32
CA LYS A 849 13.50 -10.03 25.49
C LYS A 849 12.70 -9.73 26.77
N SER A 850 11.47 -10.22 26.86
CA SER A 850 10.65 -10.14 28.08
C SER A 850 11.21 -11.05 29.18
N SER A 851 11.97 -10.46 30.11
CA SER A 851 12.81 -11.21 31.06
C SER A 851 12.42 -10.95 32.51
N ASN A 852 12.83 -11.85 33.41
CA ASN A 852 12.60 -11.71 34.86
C ASN A 852 11.13 -11.56 35.26
N ASN A 853 10.19 -12.10 34.47
CA ASN A 853 8.77 -12.10 34.83
C ASN A 853 8.44 -13.32 35.70
N PHE A 854 7.52 -13.10 36.65
CA PHE A 854 7.06 -14.11 37.60
C PHE A 854 5.64 -14.52 37.28
N PHE A 855 5.45 -15.76 36.82
CA PHE A 855 4.16 -16.40 36.60
C PHE A 855 3.85 -17.33 37.79
N GLU A 856 3.05 -16.87 38.75
CA GLU A 856 2.84 -17.57 40.02
C GLU A 856 1.37 -17.93 40.28
N LYS A 857 1.04 -19.17 40.65
CA LYS A 857 -0.33 -19.54 41.09
C LYS A 857 -1.44 -19.30 40.04
N ASN A 858 -1.09 -19.24 38.75
CA ASN A 858 -2.09 -19.08 37.71
C ASN A 858 -2.74 -20.43 37.36
N THR A 859 -4.01 -20.41 37.00
CA THR A 859 -4.70 -21.53 36.35
C THR A 859 -4.78 -21.26 34.86
N VAL A 860 -4.07 -22.04 34.05
CA VAL A 860 -4.05 -21.93 32.59
C VAL A 860 -4.63 -23.19 31.97
N SER A 861 -5.77 -23.07 31.28
CA SER A 861 -6.45 -24.24 30.74
C SER A 861 -7.17 -24.05 29.41
N GLY A 862 -7.35 -25.16 28.67
CA GLY A 862 -8.13 -25.13 27.42
C GLY A 862 -7.46 -24.38 26.29
N SER A 863 -6.15 -24.10 26.38
CA SER A 863 -5.45 -23.35 25.33
C SER A 863 -5.34 -24.19 24.06
N LYS A 864 -5.81 -23.64 22.93
CA LYS A 864 -5.85 -24.35 21.63
C LYS A 864 -4.47 -24.73 21.11
N SER A 865 -3.42 -24.01 21.53
CA SER A 865 -2.04 -24.32 21.19
C SER A 865 -1.17 -24.49 22.43
N TYR A 866 -0.89 -23.40 23.17
CA TYR A 866 0.11 -23.43 24.24
C TYR A 866 -0.45 -22.80 25.52
N GLY A 867 -0.30 -23.46 26.67
CA GLY A 867 -0.63 -22.88 27.97
C GLY A 867 0.31 -21.72 28.28
N PHE A 868 1.57 -22.01 28.55
CA PHE A 868 2.65 -21.01 28.58
C PHE A 868 3.44 -21.06 27.27
N TYR A 869 3.75 -19.89 26.70
CA TYR A 869 4.57 -19.76 25.50
C TYR A 869 5.69 -18.73 25.69
N LEU A 870 6.93 -19.23 25.89
CA LEU A 870 8.12 -18.42 26.12
C LEU A 870 9.05 -18.56 24.90
N TYR A 871 9.29 -17.47 24.16
CA TYR A 871 10.11 -17.51 22.94
C TYR A 871 10.79 -16.17 22.68
N ASP A 872 11.66 -16.11 21.67
CA ASP A 872 12.29 -14.86 21.22
C ASP A 872 12.99 -14.12 22.38
N ARG A 873 13.89 -14.83 23.05
CA ARG A 873 14.70 -14.32 24.18
C ARG A 873 13.89 -13.92 25.42
N ALA A 874 12.72 -14.52 25.65
CA ALA A 874 12.05 -14.43 26.94
C ALA A 874 12.79 -15.25 28.00
N GLU A 875 13.83 -14.67 28.59
CA GLU A 875 14.81 -15.37 29.43
C GLU A 875 14.60 -15.07 30.93
N ASN A 876 15.12 -15.94 31.80
CA ASN A 876 15.08 -15.74 33.26
C ASN A 876 13.68 -15.58 33.85
N ASN A 877 12.64 -16.10 33.19
CA ASN A 877 11.29 -16.08 33.73
C ASN A 877 11.06 -17.26 34.66
N VAL A 878 10.16 -17.07 35.63
CA VAL A 878 9.83 -18.09 36.63
C VAL A 878 8.34 -18.43 36.51
N ALA A 879 8.03 -19.65 36.09
CA ALA A 879 6.71 -20.25 36.19
C ALA A 879 6.66 -21.14 37.44
N ARG A 880 5.98 -20.66 38.49
CA ARG A 880 5.89 -21.32 39.79
C ARG A 880 4.48 -21.60 40.26
N ALA A 881 4.23 -22.77 40.86
CA ALA A 881 2.98 -23.07 41.54
C ALA A 881 1.72 -22.91 40.66
N ASN A 882 1.85 -23.03 39.34
CA ASN A 882 0.74 -22.89 38.40
C ASN A 882 0.01 -24.22 38.22
N MET A 883 -1.29 -24.13 37.96
CA MET A 883 -2.12 -25.23 37.47
C MET A 883 -2.23 -25.12 35.95
N VAL A 884 -1.67 -26.07 35.20
CA VAL A 884 -1.66 -26.05 33.73
C VAL A 884 -2.38 -27.28 33.21
N LYS A 885 -3.61 -27.13 32.70
CA LYS A 885 -4.46 -28.28 32.36
C LYS A 885 -5.17 -28.23 31.02
N ASN A 886 -5.40 -29.37 30.36
CA ASN A 886 -6.21 -29.44 29.14
C ASN A 886 -5.70 -28.53 28.00
N ASN A 887 -4.38 -28.43 27.80
CA ASN A 887 -3.80 -27.67 26.69
C ASN A 887 -3.16 -28.62 25.66
N GLN A 888 -3.05 -28.19 24.40
CA GLN A 888 -2.30 -28.96 23.39
C GLN A 888 -0.82 -29.08 23.80
N VAL A 889 -0.20 -28.00 24.29
CA VAL A 889 1.06 -28.08 25.03
C VAL A 889 0.93 -27.27 26.31
N GLY A 890 1.28 -27.84 27.46
CA GLY A 890 1.23 -27.16 28.74
C GLY A 890 2.18 -25.96 28.78
N LEU A 891 3.47 -26.21 28.67
CA LEU A 891 4.51 -25.18 28.58
C LEU A 891 5.39 -25.40 27.35
N TYR A 892 5.39 -24.43 26.44
CA TYR A 892 6.17 -24.44 25.21
C TYR A 892 7.29 -23.41 25.28
N ILE A 893 8.55 -23.87 25.29
CA ILE A 893 9.71 -23.06 25.65
C ILE A 893 10.74 -23.09 24.51
N LYS A 894 11.06 -21.90 24.01
CA LYS A 894 12.03 -21.59 22.95
C LYS A 894 13.04 -20.51 23.39
N SER A 895 13.28 -20.41 24.69
CA SER A 895 14.17 -19.41 25.28
C SER A 895 14.94 -20.00 26.46
N ASP A 896 15.96 -19.27 26.91
CA ASP A 896 16.95 -19.78 27.85
C ASP A 896 16.65 -19.41 29.31
N SER A 897 17.25 -20.16 30.23
CA SER A 897 17.36 -19.81 31.64
C SER A 897 16.03 -19.62 32.38
N ASN A 898 14.94 -20.23 31.92
CA ASN A 898 13.64 -20.17 32.59
C ASN A 898 13.51 -21.26 33.66
N LYS A 899 12.76 -20.97 34.71
CA LYS A 899 12.49 -21.90 35.82
C LYS A 899 11.02 -22.31 35.82
N ILE A 900 10.77 -23.61 35.71
CA ILE A 900 9.46 -24.24 35.78
C ILE A 900 9.44 -25.08 37.05
N VAL A 901 8.87 -24.52 38.13
CA VAL A 901 9.00 -25.10 39.47
C VAL A 901 7.69 -25.21 40.23
N ASP A 902 7.51 -26.28 41.01
CA ASP A 902 6.33 -26.46 41.88
C ASP A 902 4.98 -26.45 41.12
N ASN A 903 4.92 -26.69 39.80
CA ASN A 903 3.67 -26.62 39.04
C ASN A 903 2.94 -27.97 39.02
N ARG A 904 1.60 -27.91 38.91
CA ARG A 904 0.75 -29.07 38.66
C ARG A 904 0.27 -29.03 37.20
N ILE A 905 0.73 -29.97 36.39
CA ILE A 905 0.54 -30.00 34.92
C ILE A 905 -0.21 -31.27 34.55
N ILE A 906 -1.50 -31.16 34.21
CA ILE A 906 -2.45 -32.30 34.13
C ILE A 906 -3.15 -32.33 32.77
N ASP A 907 -3.42 -33.50 32.20
CA ASP A 907 -4.31 -33.65 31.02
C ASP A 907 -3.88 -32.80 29.80
N ASN A 908 -2.58 -32.61 29.59
CA ASN A 908 -2.07 -31.92 28.40
C ASN A 908 -1.63 -32.95 27.35
N ASN A 909 -1.64 -32.63 26.05
CA ASN A 909 -1.09 -33.59 25.09
C ASN A 909 0.43 -33.75 25.30
N ILE A 910 1.13 -32.63 25.40
CA ILE A 910 2.52 -32.58 25.86
C ILE A 910 2.56 -31.63 27.06
N ALA A 911 3.05 -32.07 28.22
CA ALA A 911 3.10 -31.20 29.39
C ALA A 911 4.18 -30.10 29.25
N ILE A 912 5.42 -30.46 28.93
CA ILE A 912 6.53 -29.51 28.71
C ILE A 912 7.23 -29.82 27.39
N TYR A 913 7.43 -28.80 26.54
CA TYR A 913 8.13 -28.91 25.26
C TYR A 913 9.25 -27.87 25.14
N PHE A 914 10.51 -28.33 25.09
CA PHE A 914 11.69 -27.55 24.71
C PHE A 914 12.01 -27.64 23.21
N LEU A 915 12.24 -26.51 22.54
CA LEU A 915 12.57 -26.46 21.12
C LEU A 915 13.71 -25.47 20.80
N GLU A 916 14.47 -25.77 19.74
CA GLU A 916 15.49 -24.89 19.14
C GLU A 916 16.60 -24.52 20.13
N SER A 917 16.70 -23.25 20.52
CA SER A 917 17.76 -22.71 21.36
C SER A 917 17.52 -22.91 22.84
N ALA A 918 16.36 -23.43 23.27
CA ALA A 918 15.98 -23.50 24.68
C ALA A 918 16.99 -24.28 25.54
N SER A 919 17.84 -23.55 26.25
CA SER A 919 18.94 -24.07 27.04
C SER A 919 18.96 -23.49 28.46
N LYS A 920 19.63 -24.18 29.39
CA LYS A 920 19.79 -23.76 30.79
C LYS A 920 18.45 -23.57 31.53
N ASN A 921 17.36 -24.14 31.03
CA ASN A 921 16.10 -24.12 31.73
C ASN A 921 16.11 -25.16 32.85
N ILE A 922 15.38 -24.88 33.94
CA ILE A 922 15.28 -25.75 35.11
C ILE A 922 13.83 -26.19 35.27
N VAL A 923 13.60 -27.50 35.29
CA VAL A 923 12.30 -28.12 35.56
C VAL A 923 12.42 -28.94 36.84
N SER A 924 11.84 -28.50 37.95
CA SER A 924 11.95 -29.19 39.24
C SER A 924 10.70 -29.06 40.10
N ASN A 925 10.42 -30.08 40.92
CA ASN A 925 9.31 -30.19 41.84
C ASN A 925 7.93 -30.05 41.18
N ASN A 926 7.80 -30.36 39.90
CA ASN A 926 6.49 -30.36 39.23
C ASN A 926 5.82 -31.72 39.39
N THR A 927 4.49 -31.69 39.48
CA THR A 927 3.63 -32.88 39.38
C THR A 927 3.04 -32.90 37.98
N ILE A 928 3.41 -33.90 37.17
CA ILE A 928 3.00 -34.03 35.76
C ILE A 928 2.18 -35.31 35.60
N GLU A 929 0.88 -35.14 35.35
CA GLU A 929 -0.10 -36.22 35.36
C GLU A 929 -0.84 -36.32 34.01
N ASP A 930 -1.17 -37.53 33.59
CA ASP A 930 -2.15 -37.82 32.53
C ASP A 930 -1.83 -37.16 31.17
N SER A 931 -0.54 -37.01 30.82
CA SER A 931 -0.15 -36.48 29.50
C SER A 931 -0.39 -37.49 28.38
N SER A 932 -1.15 -37.10 27.34
CA SER A 932 -1.59 -38.04 26.29
C SER A 932 -0.51 -38.44 25.27
N VAL A 933 0.60 -37.68 25.20
CA VAL A 933 1.75 -37.96 24.32
C VAL A 933 3.06 -38.05 25.11
N TYR A 934 3.48 -36.96 25.78
CA TYR A 934 4.72 -36.89 26.56
C TYR A 934 4.58 -35.99 27.79
N ALA A 935 5.18 -36.36 28.92
CA ALA A 935 5.33 -35.45 30.05
C ALA A 935 6.38 -34.36 29.74
N VAL A 936 7.59 -34.75 29.32
CA VAL A 936 8.62 -33.82 28.84
C VAL A 936 9.13 -34.25 27.47
N TYR A 937 9.07 -33.35 26.48
CA TYR A 937 9.58 -33.57 25.14
C TYR A 937 10.64 -32.52 24.78
N THR A 938 11.75 -32.94 24.18
CA THR A 938 12.84 -32.03 23.79
C THR A 938 13.26 -32.22 22.34
N LYS A 939 13.40 -31.10 21.63
CA LYS A 939 13.93 -31.00 20.27
C LYS A 939 14.89 -29.82 20.16
N ILE A 940 15.91 -29.81 21.02
CA ILE A 940 16.94 -28.77 21.09
C ILE A 940 18.20 -29.16 20.29
N GLN A 941 19.00 -28.17 19.91
CA GLN A 941 20.25 -28.39 19.16
C GLN A 941 21.28 -29.20 19.97
N SER A 942 22.22 -29.85 19.28
CA SER A 942 23.29 -30.59 19.94
C SER A 942 24.21 -29.66 20.76
N GLY A 943 24.55 -30.06 21.99
CA GLY A 943 25.36 -29.26 22.92
C GLY A 943 24.57 -28.34 23.85
N LEU A 944 23.25 -28.20 23.66
CA LEU A 944 22.38 -27.49 24.59
C LEU A 944 21.81 -28.48 25.63
N THR A 945 21.74 -28.04 26.88
CA THR A 945 21.21 -28.85 28.00
C THR A 945 20.15 -28.08 28.77
N ASN A 946 19.20 -28.81 29.34
CA ASN A 946 18.26 -28.33 30.35
C ASN A 946 18.37 -29.26 31.57
N VAL A 947 18.04 -28.76 32.75
CA VAL A 947 18.10 -29.51 34.01
C VAL A 947 16.71 -30.03 34.33
N LEU A 948 16.59 -31.36 34.45
CA LEU A 948 15.38 -32.00 34.95
C LEU A 948 15.65 -32.47 36.39
N GLY A 949 15.23 -31.68 37.37
CA GLY A 949 15.34 -32.02 38.80
C GLY A 949 14.30 -33.06 39.23
N ALA A 950 14.09 -33.20 40.54
CA ALA A 950 13.07 -34.10 41.08
C ALA A 950 11.66 -33.69 40.61
N ASN A 951 10.98 -34.49 39.81
CA ASN A 951 9.60 -34.25 39.38
C ASN A 951 8.79 -35.54 39.58
N THR A 952 7.50 -35.40 39.87
CA THR A 952 6.58 -36.54 39.99
C THR A 952 5.87 -36.74 38.65
N PHE A 953 6.01 -37.94 38.08
CA PHE A 953 5.36 -38.34 36.83
C PHE A 953 4.34 -39.44 37.13
N GLU A 954 3.07 -39.22 36.79
CA GLU A 954 2.02 -40.23 36.99
C GLU A 954 1.15 -40.37 35.75
N ARG A 955 0.85 -41.62 35.36
CA ARG A 955 -0.14 -41.93 34.31
C ARG A 955 0.10 -41.23 32.96
N ASN A 956 1.33 -40.78 32.68
CA ASN A 956 1.69 -40.22 31.37
C ASN A 956 1.89 -41.35 30.36
N ARG A 957 1.57 -41.10 29.09
CA ARG A 957 1.85 -42.08 28.03
C ARG A 957 3.35 -42.37 27.89
N ARG A 958 4.18 -41.33 28.04
CA ARG A 958 5.64 -41.37 28.04
C ARG A 958 6.16 -40.26 28.94
N ASP A 959 7.12 -40.55 29.82
CA ASP A 959 7.67 -39.53 30.72
C ASP A 959 8.66 -38.61 30.00
N THR A 960 9.59 -39.16 29.21
CA THR A 960 10.61 -38.38 28.50
C THR A 960 10.88 -38.92 27.09
N ASP A 961 11.40 -38.07 26.20
CA ASP A 961 12.00 -38.45 24.92
C ASP A 961 13.32 -37.71 24.72
N GLY A 962 14.40 -38.45 24.46
CA GLY A 962 15.74 -37.91 24.14
C GLY A 962 16.75 -37.95 25.29
N GLN A 963 17.90 -38.59 25.03
CA GLN A 963 19.10 -38.68 25.89
C GLN A 963 19.84 -37.32 26.11
N LYS A 964 19.14 -36.22 26.45
CA LYS A 964 19.75 -34.88 26.58
C LYS A 964 19.19 -34.04 27.74
N LEU A 965 18.75 -34.71 28.80
CA LEU A 965 18.43 -34.10 30.08
C LEU A 965 19.47 -34.65 31.07
N ASN A 966 20.21 -33.76 31.73
CA ASN A 966 21.14 -34.13 32.81
C ASN A 966 20.41 -34.18 34.13
#